data_AF-A0A5C6YCF0-F1
#
_entry.id   AF-A0A5C6YCF0-F1
#
_cell.length_a   1.000
_cell.length_b   1.000
_cell.length_c   1.000
_cell.angle_alpha   90.00
_cell.angle_beta   90.00
_cell.angle_gamma   90.00
#
_symmetry.space_group_name_H-M   'P 1'
#
loop_
_entity.id
_entity.type
_entity.pdbx_description
1 polymer ?
#
loop_
_entity_poly.entity_id
_entity_poly.type
_entity_poly.pdbx_seq_one_letter_code
_entity_poly.pdbx_strand_id
1 'polypeptide(L)'
;MIKKHQSNLLLFIFLVATISFNAQATLESEVKITDFGLHFNGAKVNATALDNGDSAPYNYFFGRNISAHGDCVKTYGKYVFLTWYKGDKTDRHVMLSRLNKETGVIVDIEFPHRHTGYQNKWWIGESHNTIAVAISPLDGTIHLLYDMHAYSRTLPSDGSLSDDYFRYSYSLKDVASLPDNEFTLDKFVKNTTGGYKHLSLNGGEDYSNFAALTYPQFFLNDSGDLFMYMRAGGNDNGAYKFSKYNASTSSWSNFTQFNILNAKNNGGDVNWGLYGNMKYVNGKIRVGFQRRANKDDKYLYQNGVYYAYSDNQDGLDQWKNHKGESFNLPLVDADITKVMEPGDYVATTQTDKISIVNGFDWTVTDRGDVHMISRVRDLQFGVVKYLHTYKPAGAADFITSEDFTGAESIYTSGNDIYVVGLEGGRVFVDKSAGGTNNFTRVYQATTGKTFDHGVVYIADDKIYYYLMENKTGSAQPLYLQIIDLGIVKDDFRITLNSPLDNNTYKTDEEIRLFANATDENGSITKVEFLIDNALFGEATAAPYILNWTPDTAGTYTVQAIAYNNNNETVASTAVAVNVVLTDYTDLTGAIYRFKNAVTGKYLDSEGADVIASDSSEGIDKEWEIIKAGDYYNIESKTSRGILRAAASPEGEIINTIFTAPREDSDKQWTVIYESDGTYRFKTKTGDRFLVHQTNDLIEWSTTQDDRTKWIAESTTTLSTENIVINPIGIKVYPNPTKDSFTIDISEIGKANVTIYNLLGKTIYKKTTASKRIQIVNNGSFKAGIYIIKVIGENQKSYNSKLVIK
;
A
#
# COMPACT_ATOMS: atom_id res chain seq x y z
N MET A 1 -5.85 68.07 -43.79
CA MET A 1 -4.51 68.65 -43.60
C MET A 1 -4.11 68.44 -42.15
N ILE A 2 -3.01 67.72 -41.93
CA ILE A 2 -2.49 67.24 -40.65
C ILE A 2 -1.94 68.41 -39.82
N LYS A 3 -2.18 68.44 -38.50
CA LYS A 3 -1.23 68.97 -37.51
C LYS A 3 -1.48 68.37 -36.11
N LYS A 4 -0.43 67.70 -35.61
CA LYS A 4 -0.27 67.10 -34.28
C LYS A 4 -0.38 68.15 -33.17
N HIS A 5 -1.07 67.84 -32.09
CA HIS A 5 -0.75 68.34 -30.75
C HIS A 5 -0.53 67.14 -29.81
N GLN A 6 0.65 67.11 -29.19
CA GLN A 6 1.01 66.20 -28.10
C GLN A 6 0.35 66.69 -26.80
N SER A 7 -0.33 65.81 -26.07
CA SER A 7 -0.60 65.99 -24.64
C SER A 7 0.21 64.97 -23.84
N ASN A 8 1.07 65.46 -22.94
CA ASN A 8 1.74 64.64 -21.94
C ASN A 8 0.70 64.13 -20.93
N LEU A 9 0.52 62.81 -20.85
CA LEU A 9 -0.24 62.15 -19.79
C LEU A 9 0.77 61.55 -18.81
N LEU A 10 0.93 62.18 -17.63
CA LEU A 10 1.64 61.57 -16.50
C LEU A 10 0.78 60.43 -15.96
N LEU A 11 1.26 59.19 -16.09
CA LEU A 11 0.66 58.01 -15.48
C LEU A 11 1.25 57.84 -14.06
N PHE A 12 0.45 58.14 -13.04
CA PHE A 12 0.76 57.77 -11.66
C PHE A 12 0.53 56.27 -11.49
N ILE A 13 1.61 55.49 -11.40
CA ILE A 13 1.57 54.07 -11.03
C ILE A 13 1.44 54.01 -9.51
N PHE A 14 0.26 53.64 -9.01
CA PHE A 14 0.05 53.23 -7.62
C PHE A 14 0.68 51.84 -7.43
N LEU A 15 1.83 51.79 -6.78
CA LEU A 15 2.45 50.55 -6.34
C LEU A 15 1.68 50.06 -5.09
N VAL A 16 0.71 49.16 -5.28
CA VAL A 16 0.12 48.41 -4.16
C VAL A 16 1.14 47.35 -3.75
N ALA A 17 1.88 47.61 -2.67
CA ALA A 17 2.70 46.60 -2.03
C ALA A 17 1.76 45.59 -1.36
N THR A 18 1.54 44.44 -2.02
CA THR A 18 0.96 43.27 -1.37
C THR A 18 1.98 42.74 -0.36
N ILE A 19 1.74 43.01 0.92
CA ILE A 19 2.48 42.38 2.02
C ILE A 19 1.94 40.95 2.13
N SER A 20 2.61 40.00 1.50
CA SER A 20 2.36 38.57 1.74
C SER A 20 2.95 38.21 3.10
N PHE A 21 2.11 38.00 4.11
CA PHE A 21 2.52 37.31 5.33
C PHE A 21 2.77 35.84 4.96
N ASN A 22 4.03 35.42 4.83
CA ASN A 22 4.33 34.00 4.83
C ASN A 22 4.05 33.48 6.25
N ALA A 23 3.08 32.58 6.39
CA ALA A 23 2.84 31.90 7.64
C ALA A 23 4.11 31.15 8.06
N GLN A 24 4.61 31.45 9.25
CA GLN A 24 5.86 30.90 9.77
C GLN A 24 5.55 29.62 10.57
N ALA A 25 6.39 28.60 10.46
CA ALA A 25 6.28 27.42 11.31
C ALA A 25 6.48 27.80 12.79
N THR A 26 5.66 27.25 13.69
CA THR A 26 5.66 27.62 15.12
C THR A 26 5.64 26.39 16.02
N LEU A 27 6.36 26.46 17.14
CA LEU A 27 6.29 25.42 18.18
C LEU A 27 4.94 25.52 18.89
N GLU A 28 4.09 24.52 18.70
CA GLU A 28 2.79 24.42 19.36
C GLU A 28 2.95 23.90 20.79
N SER A 29 3.74 22.84 20.98
CA SER A 29 4.00 22.27 22.30
C SER A 29 5.31 21.50 22.39
N GLU A 30 5.85 21.41 23.61
CA GLU A 30 6.93 20.50 23.98
C GLU A 30 6.47 19.67 25.20
N VAL A 31 6.34 18.36 25.02
CA VAL A 31 5.82 17.44 26.04
C VAL A 31 6.93 16.48 26.46
N LYS A 32 7.24 16.42 27.76
CA LYS A 32 8.12 15.36 28.29
C LYS A 32 7.37 14.04 28.29
N ILE A 33 7.94 13.02 27.65
CA ILE A 33 7.36 11.68 27.59
C ILE A 33 7.82 10.83 28.77
N THR A 34 9.12 10.83 29.05
CA THR A 34 9.72 10.03 30.14
C THR A 34 11.08 10.63 30.51
N ASP A 35 11.58 10.31 31.70
CA ASP A 35 12.97 10.57 32.11
C ASP A 35 13.91 9.38 31.84
N PHE A 36 13.37 8.26 31.31
CA PHE A 36 14.03 6.96 31.29
C PHE A 36 14.22 6.38 29.88
N GLY A 37 14.42 7.16 28.83
CA GLY A 37 14.77 6.62 27.50
C GLY A 37 16.14 5.94 27.50
N LEU A 38 16.23 4.69 27.03
CA LEU A 38 17.48 3.95 26.95
C LEU A 38 18.42 4.58 25.91
N HIS A 39 19.68 4.80 26.30
CA HIS A 39 20.75 5.27 25.43
C HIS A 39 22.07 4.54 25.71
N PHE A 40 22.88 4.27 24.69
CA PHE A 40 24.18 3.61 24.90
C PHE A 40 25.28 4.64 25.18
N ASN A 41 25.53 4.89 26.47
CA ASN A 41 26.47 5.91 26.94
C ASN A 41 27.93 5.43 27.05
N GLY A 42 28.23 4.16 26.76
CA GLY A 42 29.56 3.57 26.87
C GLY A 42 30.45 3.78 25.64
N ALA A 43 31.39 2.84 25.45
CA ALA A 43 32.30 2.83 24.32
C ALA A 43 31.76 1.95 23.19
N LYS A 44 32.17 2.25 21.95
CA LYS A 44 32.01 1.32 20.83
C LYS A 44 32.95 0.13 21.04
N VAL A 45 32.42 -1.09 20.99
CA VAL A 45 33.17 -2.33 21.25
C VAL A 45 33.01 -3.34 20.12
N ASN A 46 33.88 -4.35 20.10
CA ASN A 46 33.78 -5.46 19.16
C ASN A 46 32.84 -6.56 19.68
N ALA A 47 32.61 -7.59 18.87
CA ALA A 47 31.69 -8.68 19.16
C ALA A 47 32.13 -9.58 20.33
N THR A 48 33.40 -9.51 20.76
CA THR A 48 33.98 -10.35 21.83
C THR A 48 34.08 -9.64 23.17
N ALA A 49 33.56 -8.41 23.28
CA ALA A 49 33.56 -7.67 24.53
C ALA A 49 32.83 -8.42 25.64
N LEU A 50 33.48 -8.54 26.79
CA LEU A 50 32.92 -9.14 28.00
C LEU A 50 31.93 -8.19 28.67
N ASP A 51 31.03 -8.73 29.48
CA ASP A 51 30.15 -7.93 30.33
C ASP A 51 31.00 -7.10 31.30
N ASN A 52 30.76 -5.79 31.30
CA ASN A 52 31.44 -4.82 32.15
C ASN A 52 30.68 -4.51 33.45
N GLY A 53 29.61 -5.26 33.76
CA GLY A 53 28.83 -5.14 34.99
C GLY A 53 27.75 -4.06 34.92
N ASP A 54 26.76 -4.16 35.80
CA ASP A 54 25.52 -3.37 35.74
C ASP A 54 25.72 -1.86 35.89
N SER A 55 26.68 -1.44 36.73
CA SER A 55 26.93 -0.02 37.01
C SER A 55 27.83 0.68 35.99
N ALA A 56 28.42 -0.08 35.06
CA ALA A 56 29.29 0.48 34.04
C ALA A 56 28.50 1.13 32.88
N PRO A 57 29.09 2.11 32.16
CA PRO A 57 28.49 2.64 30.94
C PRO A 57 28.13 1.54 29.94
N TYR A 58 27.02 1.74 29.24
CA TYR A 58 26.48 0.74 28.33
C TYR A 58 27.21 0.80 26.98
N ASN A 59 28.15 -0.11 26.80
CA ASN A 59 28.90 -0.27 25.55
C ASN A 59 27.97 -0.66 24.39
N TYR A 60 28.37 -0.38 23.15
CA TYR A 60 27.57 -0.64 21.95
C TYR A 60 28.41 -1.14 20.78
N PHE A 61 27.79 -1.84 19.82
CA PHE A 61 28.50 -2.34 18.65
C PHE A 61 28.42 -1.38 17.44
N PHE A 62 27.27 -0.76 17.20
CA PHE A 62 27.01 0.09 16.03
C PHE A 62 26.95 1.58 16.40
N GLY A 63 25.74 2.13 16.56
CA GLY A 63 25.48 3.48 17.03
C GLY A 63 25.01 3.51 18.48
N ARG A 64 24.79 4.72 19.02
CA ARG A 64 24.36 4.94 20.41
C ARG A 64 22.85 4.95 20.61
N ASN A 65 22.11 5.15 19.53
CA ASN A 65 20.70 5.55 19.55
C ASN A 65 19.81 4.31 19.44
N ILE A 66 18.76 4.23 20.27
CA ILE A 66 17.84 3.09 20.28
C ILE A 66 16.41 3.47 20.72
N SER A 67 16.27 4.47 21.60
CA SER A 67 14.98 5.14 21.87
C SER A 67 14.89 6.44 21.06
N ALA A 68 13.68 6.88 20.69
CA ALA A 68 13.49 7.96 19.70
C ALA A 68 14.31 7.71 18.41
N HIS A 69 14.27 6.46 17.95
CA HIS A 69 15.01 5.95 16.79
C HIS A 69 14.18 4.88 16.06
N GLY A 70 14.23 4.87 14.72
CA GLY A 70 13.37 4.03 13.88
C GLY A 70 11.94 4.54 13.78
N ASP A 71 11.00 3.68 13.39
CA ASP A 71 9.60 4.05 13.12
C ASP A 71 8.73 4.12 14.39
N CYS A 72 9.11 5.00 15.31
CA CYS A 72 8.73 4.95 16.72
C CYS A 72 7.69 6.00 17.17
N VAL A 73 7.09 6.75 16.24
CA VAL A 73 6.08 7.78 16.55
C VAL A 73 4.99 7.78 15.48
N LYS A 74 3.72 7.71 15.89
CA LYS A 74 2.55 7.77 15.01
C LYS A 74 1.40 8.53 15.67
N THR A 75 0.55 9.17 14.87
CA THR A 75 -0.69 9.79 15.34
C THR A 75 -1.89 8.90 15.05
N TYR A 76 -2.93 9.01 15.87
CA TYR A 76 -4.23 8.40 15.61
C TYR A 76 -5.32 9.18 16.36
N GLY A 77 -6.16 9.88 15.61
CA GLY A 77 -7.14 10.83 16.15
C GLY A 77 -6.48 11.85 17.08
N LYS A 78 -6.95 11.91 18.32
CA LYS A 78 -6.40 12.81 19.35
C LYS A 78 -5.14 12.30 20.05
N TYR A 79 -4.64 11.12 19.68
CA TYR A 79 -3.51 10.49 20.35
C TYR A 79 -2.23 10.55 19.54
N VAL A 80 -1.10 10.56 20.25
CA VAL A 80 0.23 10.24 19.71
C VAL A 80 0.75 9.00 20.42
N PHE A 81 1.17 8.00 19.65
CA PHE A 81 1.77 6.77 20.15
C PHE A 81 3.27 6.82 19.95
N LEU A 82 4.03 6.54 21.01
CA LEU A 82 5.48 6.60 21.01
C LEU A 82 6.06 5.32 21.61
N THR A 83 7.07 4.75 20.94
CA THR A 83 7.77 3.56 21.43
C THR A 83 9.20 3.89 21.82
N TRP A 84 9.69 3.24 22.88
CA TRP A 84 11.03 3.45 23.41
C TRP A 84 11.46 2.25 24.24
N TYR A 85 12.76 2.16 24.55
CA TYR A 85 13.25 1.21 25.53
C TYR A 85 13.46 1.91 26.86
N LYS A 86 13.04 1.29 27.95
CA LYS A 86 13.24 1.83 29.29
C LYS A 86 14.70 1.71 29.71
N GLY A 87 15.27 2.80 30.18
CA GLY A 87 16.56 2.89 30.82
C GLY A 87 16.44 2.63 32.32
N ASP A 88 17.51 2.28 33.00
CA ASP A 88 18.91 2.31 32.55
C ASP A 88 19.37 1.02 31.83
N LYS A 89 20.70 0.83 31.72
CA LYS A 89 21.35 -0.36 31.15
C LYS A 89 20.71 -1.67 31.63
N THR A 90 20.24 -1.74 32.87
CA THR A 90 19.68 -2.94 33.47
C THR A 90 18.18 -3.09 33.29
N ASP A 91 17.43 -2.08 32.86
CA ASP A 91 15.96 -2.20 32.68
C ASP A 91 15.64 -2.74 31.28
N ARG A 92 15.79 -1.90 30.26
CA ARG A 92 15.68 -2.23 28.82
C ARG A 92 14.32 -2.71 28.32
N HIS A 93 13.24 -2.60 29.11
CA HIS A 93 11.93 -3.05 28.66
C HIS A 93 11.43 -2.28 27.43
N VAL A 94 10.70 -2.95 26.55
CA VAL A 94 9.93 -2.28 25.49
C VAL A 94 8.79 -1.50 26.12
N MET A 95 8.65 -0.24 25.72
CA MET A 95 7.64 0.68 26.20
C MET A 95 6.77 1.18 25.05
N LEU A 96 5.47 1.31 25.32
CA LEU A 96 4.52 2.00 24.47
C LEU A 96 3.83 3.10 25.29
N SER A 97 4.08 4.36 24.95
CA SER A 97 3.42 5.52 25.52
C SER A 97 2.30 6.00 24.59
N ARG A 98 1.15 6.35 25.16
CA ARG A 98 0.06 7.04 24.45
C ARG A 98 -0.18 8.40 25.09
N LEU A 99 0.13 9.47 24.36
CA LEU A 99 -0.17 10.84 24.72
C LEU A 99 -1.54 11.25 24.17
N ASN A 100 -2.42 11.74 25.03
CA ASN A 100 -3.66 12.40 24.63
C ASN A 100 -3.39 13.90 24.41
N LYS A 101 -3.47 14.37 23.16
CA LYS A 101 -3.15 15.76 22.78
C LYS A 101 -4.11 16.79 23.43
N GLU A 102 -5.33 16.39 23.75
CA GLU A 102 -6.34 17.28 24.33
C GLU A 102 -6.15 17.49 25.84
N THR A 103 -5.78 16.42 26.55
CA THR A 103 -5.66 16.44 28.03
C THR A 103 -4.24 16.56 28.53
N GLY A 104 -3.25 16.28 27.68
CA GLY A 104 -1.84 16.17 28.06
C GLY A 104 -1.49 14.90 28.86
N VAL A 105 -2.46 13.99 29.07
CA VAL A 105 -2.24 12.74 29.81
C VAL A 105 -1.40 11.78 28.97
N ILE A 106 -0.44 11.14 29.63
CA ILE A 106 0.40 10.08 29.05
C ILE A 106 0.12 8.79 29.82
N VAL A 107 -0.14 7.71 29.10
CA VAL A 107 -0.28 6.36 29.66
C VAL A 107 0.79 5.46 29.04
N ASP A 108 1.53 4.77 29.90
CA ASP A 108 2.60 3.85 29.50
C ASP A 108 2.16 2.39 29.66
N ILE A 109 2.52 1.57 28.68
CA ILE A 109 2.49 0.11 28.74
C ILE A 109 3.93 -0.40 28.71
N GLU A 110 4.36 -1.07 29.78
CA GLU A 110 5.63 -1.79 29.86
C GLU A 110 5.44 -3.24 29.40
N PHE A 111 6.15 -3.64 28.35
CA PHE A 111 6.14 -5.03 27.87
C PHE A 111 7.23 -5.84 28.56
N PRO A 112 7.01 -7.15 28.84
CA PRO A 112 8.01 -8.00 29.49
C PRO A 112 9.32 -8.19 28.72
N HIS A 113 9.33 -7.91 27.41
CA HIS A 113 10.51 -8.06 26.58
C HIS A 113 11.51 -6.94 26.86
N ARG A 114 12.77 -7.31 27.02
CA ARG A 114 13.91 -6.40 27.22
C ARG A 114 14.85 -6.47 26.03
N HIS A 115 15.42 -5.34 25.61
CA HIS A 115 16.44 -5.30 24.55
C HIS A 115 17.52 -6.35 24.80
N THR A 116 17.73 -7.22 23.80
CA THR A 116 18.67 -8.34 23.89
C THR A 116 20.09 -8.00 23.47
N GLY A 117 20.33 -6.79 22.95
CA GLY A 117 21.65 -6.35 22.54
C GLY A 117 22.19 -7.06 21.30
N TYR A 118 23.46 -6.83 21.02
CA TYR A 118 24.14 -7.36 19.84
C TYR A 118 24.23 -8.88 19.92
N GLN A 119 23.54 -9.57 19.01
CA GLN A 119 23.54 -11.04 18.94
C GLN A 119 23.23 -11.71 20.29
N ASN A 120 22.19 -11.23 20.97
CA ASN A 120 21.72 -11.70 22.28
C ASN A 120 22.69 -11.45 23.46
N LYS A 121 23.73 -10.63 23.26
CA LYS A 121 24.60 -10.14 24.33
C LYS A 121 24.06 -8.83 24.88
N TRP A 122 23.17 -8.95 25.87
CA TRP A 122 22.46 -7.80 26.41
C TRP A 122 23.37 -6.68 26.94
N TRP A 123 24.62 -6.97 27.32
CA TRP A 123 25.58 -5.95 27.79
C TRP A 123 26.23 -5.13 26.67
N ILE A 124 25.94 -5.44 25.40
CA ILE A 124 26.38 -4.68 24.21
C ILE A 124 25.14 -4.13 23.50
N GLY A 125 24.96 -2.83 23.51
CA GLY A 125 23.88 -2.14 22.80
C GLY A 125 23.93 -2.36 21.28
N GLU A 126 22.75 -2.55 20.70
CA GLU A 126 22.52 -2.78 19.27
C GLU A 126 21.52 -1.75 18.74
N SER A 127 22.00 -0.78 17.95
CA SER A 127 21.18 0.34 17.46
C SER A 127 20.20 -0.03 16.34
N HIS A 128 20.39 -1.17 15.66
CA HIS A 128 19.48 -1.64 14.60
C HIS A 128 18.11 -2.05 15.13
N ASN A 129 18.06 -2.40 16.42
CA ASN A 129 16.96 -3.07 17.11
C ASN A 129 15.86 -2.10 17.57
N THR A 130 15.42 -1.20 16.70
CA THR A 130 14.36 -0.22 16.99
C THR A 130 13.02 -0.87 17.32
N ILE A 131 12.05 -0.09 17.84
CA ILE A 131 10.65 -0.51 18.06
C ILE A 131 9.76 0.27 17.10
N ALA A 132 9.30 -0.37 16.03
CA ALA A 132 8.32 0.22 15.13
C ALA A 132 6.91 0.11 15.71
N VAL A 133 6.10 1.16 15.55
CA VAL A 133 4.69 1.20 15.95
C VAL A 133 3.79 1.59 14.80
N ALA A 134 2.62 0.96 14.72
CA ALA A 134 1.53 1.38 13.85
C ALA A 134 0.18 1.19 14.50
N ILE A 135 -0.78 1.99 14.05
CA ILE A 135 -2.18 1.90 14.43
C ILE A 135 -2.98 1.76 13.15
N SER A 136 -3.79 0.71 13.08
CA SER A 136 -4.74 0.53 11.98
C SER A 136 -5.89 1.53 12.15
N PRO A 137 -6.09 2.47 11.20
CA PRO A 137 -7.22 3.39 11.29
C PRO A 137 -8.57 2.69 11.09
N LEU A 138 -8.57 1.49 10.49
CA LEU A 138 -9.78 0.75 10.12
C LEU A 138 -10.41 -0.05 11.27
N ASP A 139 -9.63 -0.46 12.27
CA ASP A 139 -10.12 -1.25 13.40
C ASP A 139 -9.39 -0.97 14.73
N GLY A 140 -8.57 0.08 14.80
CA GLY A 140 -7.96 0.57 16.02
C GLY A 140 -6.97 -0.39 16.69
N THR A 141 -6.48 -1.40 15.97
CA THR A 141 -5.42 -2.29 16.44
C THR A 141 -4.07 -1.59 16.44
N ILE A 142 -3.24 -1.92 17.43
CA ILE A 142 -1.86 -1.44 17.57
C ILE A 142 -0.93 -2.58 17.22
N HIS A 143 0.10 -2.29 16.43
CA HIS A 143 1.08 -3.25 15.91
C HIS A 143 2.49 -2.79 16.29
N LEU A 144 3.28 -3.70 16.87
CA LEU A 144 4.65 -3.45 17.29
C LEU A 144 5.59 -4.49 16.68
N LEU A 145 6.67 -4.04 16.06
CA LEU A 145 7.77 -4.89 15.59
C LEU A 145 9.07 -4.35 16.18
N TYR A 146 9.86 -5.19 16.84
CA TYR A 146 10.98 -4.67 17.63
C TYR A 146 12.16 -5.62 17.80
N ASP A 147 13.31 -5.05 18.17
CA ASP A 147 14.48 -5.80 18.62
C ASP A 147 14.93 -6.86 17.60
N MET A 148 15.07 -6.53 16.31
CA MET A 148 15.45 -7.50 15.26
C MET A 148 16.61 -7.00 14.41
N HIS A 149 17.66 -7.82 14.32
CA HIS A 149 18.79 -7.60 13.40
C HIS A 149 19.21 -8.93 12.75
N ALA A 150 18.43 -9.33 11.75
CA ALA A 150 18.67 -10.50 10.92
C ALA A 150 18.75 -11.84 11.69
N TYR A 151 18.08 -11.93 12.84
CA TYR A 151 18.10 -13.12 13.67
C TYR A 151 17.52 -14.34 12.98
N SER A 152 18.02 -15.51 13.33
CA SER A 152 17.64 -16.79 12.74
C SER A 152 18.00 -17.94 13.69
N ARG A 153 17.74 -19.19 13.28
CA ARG A 153 18.19 -20.37 14.04
C ARG A 153 19.70 -20.50 14.15
N THR A 154 20.45 -19.80 13.31
CA THR A 154 21.91 -19.85 13.26
C THR A 154 22.57 -18.50 13.48
N LEU A 155 21.79 -17.45 13.75
CA LEU A 155 22.28 -16.12 14.10
C LEU A 155 21.54 -15.60 15.34
N PRO A 156 22.22 -15.50 16.51
CA PRO A 156 23.63 -15.82 16.77
C PRO A 156 24.01 -17.28 16.54
N SER A 157 25.31 -17.53 16.32
CA SER A 157 25.85 -18.86 16.03
C SER A 157 25.68 -19.88 17.18
N ASP A 158 25.38 -19.41 18.39
CA ASP A 158 25.09 -20.27 19.54
C ASP A 158 23.62 -20.75 19.57
N GLY A 159 22.79 -20.33 18.60
CA GLY A 159 21.39 -20.73 18.49
C GLY A 159 20.47 -20.10 19.54
N SER A 160 20.94 -19.13 20.34
CA SER A 160 20.18 -18.58 21.47
C SER A 160 18.93 -17.80 21.09
N LEU A 161 18.71 -17.52 19.79
CA LEU A 161 17.49 -16.91 19.24
C LEU A 161 16.72 -17.84 18.29
N SER A 162 16.94 -19.17 18.37
CA SER A 162 16.31 -20.16 17.48
C SER A 162 14.79 -20.09 17.44
N ASP A 163 14.18 -19.72 18.56
CA ASP A 163 12.74 -19.61 18.76
C ASP A 163 12.33 -18.18 19.16
N ASP A 164 13.17 -17.18 18.83
CA ASP A 164 12.94 -15.75 19.14
C ASP A 164 13.50 -14.79 18.08
N TYR A 165 13.54 -15.23 16.82
CA TYR A 165 14.15 -14.51 15.70
C TYR A 165 13.27 -13.40 15.11
N PHE A 166 11.95 -13.49 15.30
CA PHE A 166 10.98 -12.49 14.85
C PHE A 166 10.08 -12.09 16.01
N ARG A 167 9.87 -10.79 16.20
CA ARG A 167 9.30 -10.25 17.44
C ARG A 167 8.19 -9.26 17.12
N TYR A 168 6.98 -9.78 17.08
CA TYR A 168 5.76 -9.03 16.80
C TYR A 168 4.82 -9.06 18.00
N SER A 169 4.29 -7.91 18.41
CA SER A 169 3.18 -7.80 19.36
C SER A 169 2.03 -7.02 18.72
N TYR A 170 0.79 -7.38 19.04
CA TYR A 170 -0.37 -6.63 18.57
C TYR A 170 -1.51 -6.62 19.57
N SER A 171 -2.36 -5.60 19.48
CA SER A 171 -3.52 -5.44 20.36
C SER A 171 -4.77 -6.12 19.81
N LEU A 172 -5.77 -6.26 20.69
CA LEU A 172 -7.16 -6.44 20.27
C LEU A 172 -7.66 -5.20 19.50
N LYS A 173 -8.82 -5.33 18.83
CA LYS A 173 -9.47 -4.21 18.12
C LYS A 173 -9.84 -3.07 19.06
N ASP A 174 -9.89 -1.87 18.50
CA ASP A 174 -10.31 -0.61 19.13
C ASP A 174 -9.47 -0.15 20.34
N VAL A 175 -8.39 -0.86 20.65
CA VAL A 175 -7.53 -0.59 21.82
C VAL A 175 -6.90 0.80 21.75
N ALA A 176 -6.56 1.27 20.55
CA ALA A 176 -6.00 2.60 20.35
C ALA A 176 -6.90 3.74 20.90
N SER A 177 -8.22 3.54 20.89
CA SER A 177 -9.23 4.52 21.32
C SER A 177 -9.72 4.36 22.76
N LEU A 178 -9.25 3.35 23.49
CA LEU A 178 -9.75 3.08 24.85
C LEU A 178 -9.51 4.26 25.80
N PRO A 179 -10.34 4.44 26.85
CA PRO A 179 -10.04 5.36 27.94
C PRO A 179 -8.65 5.13 28.55
N ASP A 180 -8.04 6.18 29.10
CA ASP A 180 -6.66 6.14 29.61
C ASP A 180 -6.45 5.07 30.71
N ASN A 181 -7.43 4.84 31.56
CA ASN A 181 -7.40 3.80 32.60
C ASN A 181 -7.61 2.36 32.09
N GLU A 182 -8.04 2.19 30.84
CA GLU A 182 -8.26 0.88 30.19
C GLU A 182 -7.17 0.53 29.17
N PHE A 183 -6.26 1.47 28.90
CA PHE A 183 -5.13 1.28 28.00
C PHE A 183 -4.00 0.51 28.70
N THR A 184 -4.16 -0.80 28.80
CA THR A 184 -3.33 -1.70 29.61
C THR A 184 -2.77 -2.88 28.84
N LEU A 185 -1.72 -3.53 29.35
CA LEU A 185 -1.02 -4.63 28.68
C LEU A 185 -1.92 -5.84 28.36
N ASP A 186 -2.96 -6.12 29.17
CA ASP A 186 -3.91 -7.21 28.92
C ASP A 186 -4.74 -7.03 27.64
N LYS A 187 -4.68 -5.86 27.02
CA LYS A 187 -5.26 -5.58 25.70
C LYS A 187 -4.40 -6.08 24.54
N PHE A 188 -3.20 -6.60 24.80
CA PHE A 188 -2.35 -7.23 23.80
C PHE A 188 -2.54 -8.74 23.73
N VAL A 189 -2.39 -9.29 22.53
CA VAL A 189 -2.63 -10.71 22.29
C VAL A 189 -1.44 -11.54 22.73
N LYS A 190 -1.69 -12.51 23.61
CA LYS A 190 -0.67 -13.47 24.06
C LYS A 190 -0.43 -14.56 23.02
N ASN A 191 0.81 -15.01 22.93
CA ASN A 191 1.21 -16.20 22.21
C ASN A 191 0.83 -17.48 23.00
N THR A 192 1.10 -18.65 22.42
CA THR A 192 0.77 -19.95 23.02
C THR A 192 1.51 -20.27 24.32
N THR A 193 2.60 -19.56 24.63
CA THR A 193 3.37 -19.70 25.87
C THR A 193 3.04 -18.62 26.91
N GLY A 194 2.05 -17.77 26.63
CA GLY A 194 1.59 -16.70 27.53
C GLY A 194 2.39 -15.40 27.48
N GLY A 195 3.42 -15.31 26.62
CA GLY A 195 4.14 -14.07 26.31
C GLY A 195 3.44 -13.25 25.23
N TYR A 196 3.99 -12.09 24.85
CA TYR A 196 3.38 -11.19 23.85
C TYR A 196 4.08 -11.21 22.49
N LYS A 197 5.21 -11.92 22.36
CA LYS A 197 5.99 -12.04 21.13
C LYS A 197 5.45 -13.17 20.23
N HIS A 198 5.09 -12.84 19.01
CA HIS A 198 4.70 -13.78 17.96
C HIS A 198 5.83 -13.91 16.93
N LEU A 199 6.15 -15.14 16.52
CA LEU A 199 7.22 -15.46 15.55
C LEU A 199 6.80 -15.25 14.09
N SER A 200 5.56 -14.84 13.86
CA SER A 200 5.02 -14.48 12.56
C SER A 200 3.93 -13.43 12.75
N LEU A 201 3.51 -12.80 11.66
CA LEU A 201 2.44 -11.79 11.68
C LEU A 201 1.03 -12.37 11.94
N ASN A 202 0.81 -13.66 11.69
CA ASN A 202 -0.51 -14.32 11.77
C ASN A 202 -0.58 -15.39 12.88
N GLY A 203 0.41 -15.42 13.77
CA GLY A 203 0.55 -16.46 14.78
C GLY A 203 1.12 -17.77 14.22
N GLY A 204 1.48 -18.69 15.13
CA GLY A 204 2.25 -19.89 14.77
C GLY A 204 3.69 -19.56 14.35
N GLU A 205 4.38 -20.57 13.81
CA GLU A 205 5.75 -20.43 13.31
C GLU A 205 5.77 -20.50 11.78
N ASP A 206 6.42 -19.52 11.14
CA ASP A 206 6.75 -19.52 9.71
C ASP A 206 8.20 -19.04 9.53
N TYR A 207 9.12 -19.93 9.87
CA TYR A 207 10.54 -19.64 9.85
C TYR A 207 11.03 -19.15 8.48
N SER A 208 10.54 -19.76 7.39
CA SER A 208 10.99 -19.47 6.04
C SER A 208 10.79 -18.01 5.62
N ASN A 209 9.72 -17.39 6.09
CA ASN A 209 9.35 -16.03 5.70
C ASN A 209 9.85 -14.96 6.69
N PHE A 210 9.96 -15.31 7.98
CA PHE A 210 10.18 -14.35 9.06
C PHE A 210 11.59 -14.37 9.65
N ALA A 211 12.45 -15.30 9.25
CA ALA A 211 13.86 -15.28 9.62
C ALA A 211 14.66 -14.19 8.88
N ALA A 212 15.74 -13.73 9.50
CA ALA A 212 16.74 -12.84 8.92
C ALA A 212 16.21 -11.47 8.46
N LEU A 213 15.23 -10.91 9.19
CA LEU A 213 14.67 -9.58 8.93
C LEU A 213 15.26 -8.50 9.86
N THR A 214 15.38 -7.27 9.35
CA THR A 214 15.86 -6.06 10.06
C THR A 214 15.05 -4.85 9.63
N TYR A 215 15.04 -3.79 10.46
CA TYR A 215 14.44 -2.48 10.16
C TYR A 215 12.93 -2.54 9.87
N PRO A 216 12.10 -2.85 10.88
CA PRO A 216 10.66 -2.77 10.71
C PRO A 216 10.22 -1.32 10.49
N GLN A 217 9.34 -1.13 9.52
CA GLN A 217 8.67 0.13 9.26
C GLN A 217 7.23 -0.13 8.81
N PHE A 218 6.35 0.82 9.11
CA PHE A 218 4.95 0.80 8.73
C PHE A 218 4.56 2.06 7.95
N PHE A 219 3.60 1.90 7.05
CA PHE A 219 2.95 3.01 6.35
C PHE A 219 1.49 2.67 6.06
N LEU A 220 0.68 3.71 5.78
CA LEU A 220 -0.71 3.58 5.40
C LEU A 220 -0.87 3.93 3.92
N ASN A 221 -1.82 3.30 3.23
CA ASN A 221 -2.31 3.81 1.93
C ASN A 221 -3.45 4.82 2.13
N ASP A 222 -3.96 5.39 1.03
CA ASP A 222 -5.08 6.35 1.04
C ASP A 222 -6.38 5.76 1.62
N SER A 223 -6.55 4.43 1.56
CA SER A 223 -7.70 3.72 2.13
C SER A 223 -7.56 3.44 3.62
N GLY A 224 -6.42 3.79 4.24
CA GLY A 224 -6.10 3.46 5.62
C GLY A 224 -5.68 2.01 5.82
N ASP A 225 -5.41 1.25 4.76
CA ASP A 225 -4.82 -0.08 4.89
C ASP A 225 -3.40 0.06 5.44
N LEU A 226 -3.08 -0.80 6.42
CA LEU A 226 -1.79 -0.81 7.07
C LEU A 226 -0.82 -1.75 6.34
N PHE A 227 0.38 -1.26 6.05
CA PHE A 227 1.48 -2.05 5.50
C PHE A 227 2.64 -2.07 6.48
N MET A 228 3.37 -3.18 6.45
CA MET A 228 4.68 -3.31 7.06
C MET A 228 5.68 -3.68 5.98
N TYR A 229 6.91 -3.19 6.11
CA TYR A 229 8.02 -3.73 5.34
C TYR A 229 9.27 -3.88 6.19
N MET A 230 10.12 -4.81 5.79
CA MET A 230 11.39 -5.11 6.43
C MET A 230 12.44 -5.46 5.39
N ARG A 231 13.70 -5.33 5.79
CA ARG A 231 14.85 -5.74 4.98
C ARG A 231 15.29 -7.14 5.36
N ALA A 232 15.26 -8.05 4.40
CA ALA A 232 15.91 -9.35 4.47
C ALA A 232 17.37 -9.26 4.00
N GLY A 233 18.25 -10.06 4.60
CA GLY A 233 19.68 -10.08 4.22
C GLY A 233 20.44 -8.84 4.70
N GLY A 234 21.56 -8.52 4.04
CA GLY A 234 22.47 -7.48 4.50
C GLY A 234 23.57 -7.15 3.51
N ASN A 235 24.40 -6.14 3.83
CA ASN A 235 25.56 -5.75 3.02
C ASN A 235 25.24 -5.55 1.53
N ASP A 236 25.79 -6.40 0.69
CA ASP A 236 25.70 -6.48 -0.76
C ASP A 236 24.72 -7.55 -1.25
N ASN A 237 23.85 -8.07 -0.38
CA ASN A 237 22.83 -9.06 -0.72
C ASN A 237 21.60 -8.88 0.18
N GLY A 238 20.69 -8.00 -0.23
CA GLY A 238 19.53 -7.63 0.58
C GLY A 238 18.27 -7.47 -0.26
N ALA A 239 17.11 -7.63 0.37
CA ALA A 239 15.81 -7.48 -0.26
C ALA A 239 14.81 -6.78 0.64
N TYR A 240 13.95 -5.92 0.09
CA TYR A 240 12.76 -5.45 0.81
C TYR A 240 11.61 -6.42 0.61
N LYS A 241 10.97 -6.79 1.72
CA LYS A 241 9.74 -7.57 1.76
C LYS A 241 8.68 -6.77 2.48
N PHE A 242 7.45 -6.76 1.97
CA PHE A 242 6.33 -6.05 2.57
C PHE A 242 5.07 -6.92 2.62
N SER A 243 4.18 -6.61 3.56
CA SER A 243 2.91 -7.29 3.79
C SER A 243 1.83 -6.27 4.14
N LYS A 244 0.59 -6.57 3.74
CA LYS A 244 -0.59 -5.74 3.97
C LYS A 244 -1.45 -6.35 5.08
N TYR A 245 -1.90 -5.54 6.02
CA TYR A 245 -2.85 -5.91 7.05
C TYR A 245 -4.29 -5.81 6.52
N ASN A 246 -5.08 -6.84 6.76
CA ASN A 246 -6.51 -6.86 6.50
C ASN A 246 -7.26 -6.71 7.83
N ALA A 247 -7.78 -5.51 8.08
CA ALA A 247 -8.54 -5.19 9.29
C ALA A 247 -9.85 -6.00 9.43
N SER A 248 -10.43 -6.49 8.33
CA SER A 248 -11.67 -7.29 8.39
C SER A 248 -11.43 -8.67 9.00
N THR A 249 -10.29 -9.28 8.69
CA THR A 249 -9.89 -10.61 9.19
C THR A 249 -8.88 -10.54 10.34
N SER A 250 -8.36 -9.36 10.64
CA SER A 250 -7.25 -9.13 11.57
C SER A 250 -6.03 -9.99 11.26
N SER A 251 -5.69 -10.10 9.98
CA SER A 251 -4.56 -10.91 9.49
C SER A 251 -3.73 -10.14 8.47
N TRP A 252 -2.45 -10.44 8.41
CA TRP A 252 -1.51 -9.96 7.40
C TRP A 252 -1.48 -10.85 6.17
N SER A 253 -1.22 -10.28 4.99
CA SER A 253 -0.99 -11.03 3.76
C SER A 253 0.35 -11.78 3.80
N ASN A 254 0.55 -12.67 2.83
CA ASN A 254 1.90 -13.17 2.54
C ASN A 254 2.82 -12.00 2.16
N PHE A 255 4.13 -12.20 2.31
CA PHE A 255 5.12 -11.23 1.87
C PHE A 255 5.17 -11.12 0.35
N THR A 256 5.18 -9.88 -0.15
CA THR A 256 5.64 -9.55 -1.49
C THR A 256 7.09 -9.08 -1.40
N GLN A 257 7.94 -9.53 -2.33
CA GLN A 257 9.34 -9.11 -2.39
C GLN A 257 9.50 -8.06 -3.49
N PHE A 258 10.01 -6.88 -3.13
CA PHE A 258 10.34 -5.86 -4.12
C PHE A 258 11.50 -6.32 -5.02
N ASN A 259 12.54 -6.91 -4.45
CA ASN A 259 13.69 -7.39 -5.20
C ASN A 259 14.14 -8.76 -4.69
N ILE A 260 14.90 -9.47 -5.51
CA ILE A 260 15.34 -10.82 -5.18
C ILE A 260 16.65 -10.81 -4.37
N LEU A 261 16.76 -11.72 -3.41
CA LEU A 261 18.06 -12.08 -2.82
C LEU A 261 18.88 -12.91 -3.82
N ASN A 262 20.21 -12.85 -3.70
CA ASN A 262 21.12 -13.58 -4.60
C ASN A 262 20.86 -13.24 -6.08
N ALA A 263 20.71 -11.95 -6.40
CA ALA A 263 20.43 -11.48 -7.76
C ALA A 263 21.39 -12.08 -8.80
N LYS A 264 22.67 -12.29 -8.45
CA LYS A 264 23.64 -12.94 -9.34
C LYS A 264 23.24 -14.35 -9.76
N ASN A 265 22.65 -15.11 -8.85
CA ASN A 265 22.19 -16.48 -9.13
C ASN A 265 20.85 -16.52 -9.87
N ASN A 266 20.20 -15.36 -10.04
CA ASN A 266 18.89 -15.20 -10.68
C ASN A 266 18.99 -14.36 -11.98
N GLY A 267 20.17 -14.32 -12.61
CA GLY A 267 20.37 -13.65 -13.90
C GLY A 267 20.86 -12.20 -13.83
N GLY A 268 21.07 -11.65 -12.64
CA GLY A 268 21.72 -10.34 -12.47
C GLY A 268 23.24 -10.43 -12.55
N ASP A 269 23.90 -9.30 -12.80
CA ASP A 269 25.37 -9.27 -12.94
C ASP A 269 26.11 -9.45 -11.60
N VAL A 270 25.50 -9.02 -10.50
CA VAL A 270 26.09 -9.02 -9.16
C VAL A 270 25.00 -9.20 -8.11
N ASN A 271 25.37 -9.67 -6.92
CA ASN A 271 24.50 -9.50 -5.76
C ASN A 271 24.51 -8.03 -5.34
N TRP A 272 23.38 -7.55 -4.89
CA TRP A 272 23.29 -6.20 -4.36
C TRP A 272 22.34 -6.11 -3.17
N GLY A 273 22.57 -5.10 -2.33
CA GLY A 273 21.73 -4.73 -1.20
C GLY A 273 21.20 -3.30 -1.36
N LEU A 274 20.10 -3.01 -0.67
CA LEU A 274 19.40 -1.73 -0.72
C LEU A 274 19.58 -0.97 0.59
N TYR A 275 19.86 0.33 0.48
CA TYR A 275 19.96 1.28 1.58
C TYR A 275 19.11 2.49 1.25
N GLY A 276 17.94 2.58 1.87
CA GLY A 276 16.91 3.57 1.58
C GLY A 276 15.64 3.16 2.29
N ASN A 277 14.48 3.41 1.67
CA ASN A 277 13.21 3.05 2.28
C ASN A 277 12.08 2.88 1.26
N MET A 278 11.04 2.16 1.67
CA MET A 278 9.72 2.17 1.03
C MET A 278 8.83 3.18 1.73
N LYS A 279 8.09 3.98 0.95
CA LYS A 279 7.13 4.96 1.45
C LYS A 279 5.86 4.88 0.61
N TYR A 280 4.71 5.11 1.24
CA TYR A 280 3.49 5.44 0.53
C TYR A 280 3.32 6.96 0.55
N VAL A 281 3.42 7.58 -0.62
CA VAL A 281 3.36 9.04 -0.79
C VAL A 281 2.68 9.35 -2.12
N ASN A 282 1.84 10.39 -2.14
CA ASN A 282 1.08 10.80 -3.32
C ASN A 282 0.36 9.61 -4.00
N GLY A 283 -0.50 8.92 -3.22
CA GLY A 283 -1.38 7.84 -3.68
C GLY A 283 -0.73 6.54 -4.13
N LYS A 284 0.59 6.35 -3.94
CA LYS A 284 1.31 5.19 -4.46
C LYS A 284 2.32 4.65 -3.45
N ILE A 285 2.47 3.33 -3.43
CA ILE A 285 3.63 2.68 -2.82
C ILE A 285 4.85 2.90 -3.73
N ARG A 286 5.95 3.33 -3.13
CA ARG A 286 7.18 3.63 -3.85
C ARG A 286 8.40 3.25 -3.03
N VAL A 287 9.53 3.15 -3.71
CA VAL A 287 10.80 2.79 -3.11
C VAL A 287 11.89 3.66 -3.71
N GLY A 288 12.77 4.16 -2.84
CA GLY A 288 13.96 4.89 -3.22
C GLY A 288 15.14 4.42 -2.37
N PHE A 289 16.27 4.17 -3.01
CA PHE A 289 17.43 3.57 -2.36
C PHE A 289 18.75 3.86 -3.09
N GLN A 290 19.84 3.60 -2.39
CA GLN A 290 21.17 3.46 -2.95
C GLN A 290 21.58 1.99 -2.89
N ARG A 291 22.25 1.51 -3.94
CA ARG A 291 22.65 0.12 -4.07
C ARG A 291 24.03 -0.06 -3.44
N ARG A 292 24.25 -1.16 -2.70
CA ARG A 292 25.60 -1.65 -2.37
C ARG A 292 25.83 -2.95 -3.13
N ALA A 293 26.94 -3.06 -3.83
CA ALA A 293 27.38 -4.27 -4.49
C ALA A 293 28.86 -4.49 -4.21
N ASN A 294 29.31 -5.74 -4.16
CA ASN A 294 30.73 -6.06 -4.03
C ASN A 294 31.34 -6.20 -5.43
N LYS A 295 31.95 -5.12 -5.92
CA LYS A 295 32.61 -5.01 -7.22
C LYS A 295 33.99 -4.35 -7.02
N ASP A 296 34.94 -4.71 -7.88
CA ASP A 296 36.23 -4.00 -7.98
C ASP A 296 36.01 -2.72 -8.79
N ASP A 297 35.48 -1.68 -8.12
CA ASP A 297 35.18 -0.39 -8.71
C ASP A 297 35.48 0.76 -7.74
N LYS A 298 35.17 2.01 -8.16
CA LYS A 298 35.48 3.21 -7.37
C LYS A 298 34.69 3.32 -6.05
N TYR A 299 33.67 2.49 -5.81
CA TYR A 299 32.76 2.62 -4.67
C TYR A 299 33.12 1.68 -3.51
N LEU A 300 33.49 2.27 -2.37
CA LEU A 300 33.77 1.51 -1.14
C LEU A 300 32.50 0.87 -0.55
N TYR A 301 31.33 1.49 -0.77
CA TYR A 301 30.08 1.09 -0.14
C TYR A 301 28.90 1.19 -1.12
N GLN A 302 28.04 2.20 -0.98
CA GLN A 302 26.92 2.39 -1.88
C GLN A 302 27.33 3.12 -3.16
N ASN A 303 26.55 2.93 -4.22
CA ASN A 303 26.55 3.69 -5.46
C ASN A 303 25.11 3.97 -5.90
N GLY A 304 24.94 4.94 -6.79
CA GLY A 304 23.68 5.24 -7.47
C GLY A 304 22.56 5.78 -6.59
N VAL A 305 21.55 6.32 -7.26
CA VAL A 305 20.24 6.65 -6.69
C VAL A 305 19.20 5.95 -7.55
N TYR A 306 18.32 5.19 -6.91
CA TYR A 306 17.35 4.30 -7.55
C TYR A 306 15.95 4.64 -7.06
N TYR A 307 14.96 4.54 -7.94
CA TYR A 307 13.57 4.87 -7.63
C TYR A 307 12.56 4.12 -8.51
N ALA A 308 11.51 3.63 -7.88
CA ALA A 308 10.36 3.01 -8.53
C ALA A 308 9.07 3.26 -7.74
N TYR A 309 7.94 3.14 -8.41
CA TYR A 309 6.60 3.21 -7.81
C TYR A 309 5.69 2.15 -8.41
N SER A 310 4.58 1.84 -7.74
CA SER A 310 3.51 1.02 -8.30
C SER A 310 2.23 1.84 -8.42
N ASP A 311 1.52 1.68 -9.54
CA ASP A 311 0.17 2.22 -9.72
C ASP A 311 -0.89 1.41 -8.96
N ASN A 312 -0.56 0.16 -8.58
CA ASN A 312 -1.36 -0.63 -7.66
C ASN A 312 -1.04 -0.21 -6.22
N GLN A 313 -2.04 0.29 -5.49
CA GLN A 313 -1.87 0.73 -4.11
C GLN A 313 -1.43 -0.39 -3.15
N ASP A 314 -1.67 -1.66 -3.50
CA ASP A 314 -1.22 -2.82 -2.72
C ASP A 314 0.21 -3.24 -3.07
N GLY A 315 0.80 -2.66 -4.12
CA GLY A 315 2.18 -2.92 -4.55
C GLY A 315 2.41 -4.32 -5.10
N LEU A 316 1.36 -5.09 -5.42
CA LEU A 316 1.49 -6.47 -5.89
C LEU A 316 2.03 -6.54 -7.33
N ASP A 317 1.69 -5.57 -8.17
CA ASP A 317 2.05 -5.50 -9.59
C ASP A 317 2.13 -4.03 -10.05
N GLN A 318 2.09 -3.77 -11.36
CA GLN A 318 2.10 -2.42 -11.97
C GLN A 318 3.27 -1.53 -11.53
N TRP A 319 4.44 -2.13 -11.29
CA TRP A 319 5.64 -1.40 -10.94
C TRP A 319 6.24 -0.71 -12.17
N LYS A 320 6.63 0.54 -11.97
CA LYS A 320 7.23 1.43 -12.97
C LYS A 320 8.47 2.09 -12.42
N ASN A 321 9.46 2.30 -13.29
CA ASN A 321 10.63 3.10 -12.94
C ASN A 321 10.30 4.60 -13.01
N HIS A 322 11.30 5.44 -12.74
CA HIS A 322 11.13 6.90 -12.75
C HIS A 322 10.73 7.50 -14.13
N LYS A 323 10.88 6.75 -15.22
CA LYS A 323 10.47 7.13 -16.59
C LYS A 323 9.07 6.65 -16.97
N GLY A 324 8.41 5.89 -16.09
CA GLY A 324 7.11 5.28 -16.37
C GLY A 324 7.18 3.95 -17.13
N GLU A 325 8.38 3.37 -17.29
CA GLU A 325 8.56 2.08 -17.94
C GLU A 325 8.23 0.96 -16.95
N SER A 326 7.35 0.04 -17.36
CA SER A 326 6.89 -1.06 -16.52
C SER A 326 7.93 -2.16 -16.33
N PHE A 327 7.96 -2.76 -15.14
CA PHE A 327 8.74 -3.96 -14.84
C PHE A 327 8.01 -4.86 -13.84
N ASN A 328 8.40 -6.13 -13.78
CA ASN A 328 7.81 -7.12 -12.88
C ASN A 328 8.64 -7.31 -11.62
N LEU A 329 7.96 -7.64 -10.52
CA LEU A 329 8.60 -8.10 -9.29
C LEU A 329 8.83 -9.63 -9.32
N PRO A 330 9.84 -10.14 -8.59
CA PRO A 330 10.87 -9.38 -7.88
C PRO A 330 11.92 -8.79 -8.84
N LEU A 331 12.37 -7.57 -8.55
CA LEU A 331 13.44 -6.91 -9.30
C LEU A 331 14.77 -7.67 -9.16
N VAL A 332 15.40 -7.99 -10.30
CA VAL A 332 16.72 -8.66 -10.38
C VAL A 332 17.82 -7.64 -10.67
N ASP A 333 17.64 -6.83 -11.70
CA ASP A 333 18.58 -5.78 -12.08
C ASP A 333 18.13 -4.42 -11.53
N ALA A 334 18.89 -3.90 -10.56
CA ALA A 334 18.62 -2.59 -9.98
C ALA A 334 18.69 -1.46 -11.02
N ASP A 335 19.49 -1.59 -12.09
CA ASP A 335 19.76 -0.50 -13.02
C ASP A 335 18.52 -0.11 -13.87
N ILE A 336 17.50 -0.99 -13.94
CA ILE A 336 16.15 -0.66 -14.45
C ILE A 336 15.53 0.54 -13.73
N THR A 337 15.87 0.74 -12.46
CA THR A 337 15.31 1.78 -11.58
C THR A 337 16.30 2.92 -11.31
N LYS A 338 17.46 2.94 -11.97
CA LYS A 338 18.51 3.94 -11.70
C LYS A 338 18.09 5.32 -12.22
N VAL A 339 18.19 6.33 -11.36
CA VAL A 339 17.90 7.74 -11.67
C VAL A 339 19.19 8.48 -12.03
N MET A 340 20.20 8.40 -11.17
CA MET A 340 21.47 9.10 -11.35
C MET A 340 22.60 8.44 -10.54
N GLU A 341 23.84 8.92 -10.72
CA GLU A 341 25.03 8.41 -10.04
C GLU A 341 25.74 9.53 -9.25
N PRO A 342 25.64 9.57 -7.91
CA PRO A 342 26.34 10.58 -7.10
C PRO A 342 27.85 10.54 -7.27
N GLY A 343 28.42 9.36 -7.57
CA GLY A 343 29.85 9.19 -7.81
C GLY A 343 30.42 9.95 -9.01
N ASP A 344 29.58 10.52 -9.86
CA ASP A 344 30.01 11.31 -11.03
C ASP A 344 30.22 12.79 -10.69
N TYR A 345 29.85 13.21 -9.48
CA TYR A 345 30.05 14.58 -8.95
C TYR A 345 31.38 14.74 -8.20
N VAL A 346 32.24 13.72 -8.24
CA VAL A 346 33.58 13.73 -7.66
C VAL A 346 34.59 13.17 -8.65
N ALA A 347 35.86 13.56 -8.48
CA ALA A 347 36.87 13.37 -9.52
C ALA A 347 37.57 12.01 -9.49
N THR A 348 37.66 11.36 -8.32
CA THR A 348 38.39 10.09 -8.21
C THR A 348 37.75 8.97 -9.04
N THR A 349 38.61 8.16 -9.66
CA THR A 349 38.24 6.92 -10.34
C THR A 349 38.95 5.71 -9.72
N GLN A 350 39.71 5.91 -8.65
CA GLN A 350 40.44 4.84 -7.98
C GLN A 350 39.50 3.92 -7.21
N THR A 351 39.82 2.63 -7.20
CA THR A 351 39.10 1.61 -6.43
C THR A 351 38.93 2.03 -4.97
N ASP A 352 37.72 1.84 -4.43
CA ASP A 352 37.37 2.11 -3.03
C ASP A 352 37.59 3.57 -2.55
N LYS A 353 37.65 4.55 -3.46
CA LYS A 353 37.85 5.97 -3.10
C LYS A 353 36.59 6.83 -3.09
N ILE A 354 35.43 6.29 -3.45
CA ILE A 354 34.13 6.95 -3.27
C ILE A 354 33.36 6.29 -2.12
N SER A 355 32.99 7.09 -1.11
CA SER A 355 32.20 6.64 0.04
C SER A 355 30.84 7.33 0.08
N ILE A 356 29.79 6.53 -0.11
CA ILE A 356 28.37 6.91 -0.01
C ILE A 356 27.73 6.01 1.06
N VAL A 357 27.17 6.61 2.12
CA VAL A 357 26.59 5.85 3.26
C VAL A 357 25.42 6.59 3.92
N ASN A 358 25.62 7.85 4.32
CA ASN A 358 24.63 8.67 5.03
C ASN A 358 24.10 9.79 4.13
N GLY A 359 23.07 10.51 4.58
CA GLY A 359 22.52 11.66 3.87
C GLY A 359 21.71 11.30 2.63
N PHE A 360 21.12 10.11 2.61
CA PHE A 360 20.19 9.68 1.56
C PHE A 360 18.77 9.54 2.10
N ASP A 361 17.83 10.21 1.46
CA ASP A 361 16.40 10.04 1.63
C ASP A 361 15.67 10.61 0.42
N TRP A 362 14.37 10.34 0.31
CA TRP A 362 13.55 10.79 -0.82
C TRP A 362 12.10 11.03 -0.42
N THR A 363 11.38 11.87 -1.16
CA THR A 363 9.94 12.12 -0.95
C THR A 363 9.25 12.49 -2.27
N VAL A 364 7.92 12.48 -2.27
CA VAL A 364 7.09 12.94 -3.39
C VAL A 364 6.00 13.86 -2.84
N THR A 365 5.91 15.09 -3.35
CA THR A 365 4.88 16.05 -2.95
C THR A 365 3.49 15.63 -3.45
N ASP A 366 2.43 16.24 -2.92
CA ASP A 366 1.05 15.98 -3.36
C ASP A 366 0.85 16.34 -4.85
N ARG A 367 1.62 17.31 -5.37
CA ARG A 367 1.66 17.65 -6.81
C ARG A 367 2.35 16.59 -7.67
N GLY A 368 3.14 15.70 -7.07
CA GLY A 368 3.96 14.73 -7.78
C GLY A 368 5.39 15.17 -8.10
N ASP A 369 5.89 16.22 -7.43
CA ASP A 369 7.31 16.55 -7.52
C ASP A 369 8.11 15.50 -6.76
N VAL A 370 9.10 14.90 -7.41
CA VAL A 370 9.95 13.86 -6.80
C VAL A 370 11.24 14.51 -6.30
N HIS A 371 11.64 14.23 -5.07
CA HIS A 371 12.83 14.77 -4.44
C HIS A 371 13.69 13.68 -3.82
N MET A 372 15.00 13.78 -4.00
CA MET A 372 15.99 12.85 -3.48
C MET A 372 17.22 13.64 -3.02
N ILE A 373 17.70 13.37 -1.81
CA ILE A 373 18.96 13.93 -1.32
C ILE A 373 20.01 12.82 -1.28
N SER A 374 21.27 13.16 -1.53
CA SER A 374 22.39 12.21 -1.39
C SER A 374 23.67 12.92 -0.97
N ARG A 375 24.59 12.19 -0.34
CA ARG A 375 25.93 12.66 -0.01
C ARG A 375 27.00 11.74 -0.59
N VAL A 376 27.97 12.33 -1.27
CA VAL A 376 29.14 11.62 -1.82
C VAL A 376 30.42 12.18 -1.22
N ARG A 377 31.36 11.29 -0.87
CA ARG A 377 32.68 11.65 -0.37
C ARG A 377 33.77 11.04 -1.23
N ASP A 378 34.66 11.88 -1.72
CA ASP A 378 35.90 11.50 -2.38
C ASP A 378 37.01 11.37 -1.33
N LEU A 379 37.43 10.14 -1.04
CA LEU A 379 38.45 9.84 -0.04
C LEU A 379 39.86 10.11 -0.54
N GLN A 380 40.08 10.20 -1.85
CA GLN A 380 41.38 10.53 -2.42
C GLN A 380 41.67 12.02 -2.26
N PHE A 381 40.67 12.87 -2.57
CA PHE A 381 40.84 14.33 -2.56
C PHE A 381 40.23 15.03 -1.34
N GLY A 382 39.57 14.28 -0.45
CA GLY A 382 38.94 14.83 0.75
C GLY A 382 37.73 15.73 0.45
N VAL A 383 37.07 15.53 -0.68
CA VAL A 383 35.92 16.33 -1.13
C VAL A 383 34.62 15.70 -0.64
N VAL A 384 33.70 16.52 -0.12
CA VAL A 384 32.34 16.12 0.21
C VAL A 384 31.37 16.96 -0.63
N LYS A 385 30.41 16.31 -1.28
CA LYS A 385 29.32 16.97 -2.00
C LYS A 385 27.99 16.50 -1.44
N TYR A 386 27.08 17.45 -1.29
CA TYR A 386 25.68 17.22 -0.97
C TYR A 386 24.88 17.54 -2.22
N LEU A 387 24.02 16.60 -2.62
CA LEU A 387 23.27 16.69 -3.86
C LEU A 387 21.79 16.67 -3.53
N HIS A 388 21.05 17.59 -4.16
CA HIS A 388 19.59 17.54 -4.19
C HIS A 388 19.13 17.28 -5.62
N THR A 389 18.62 16.08 -5.86
CA THR A 389 18.11 15.61 -7.14
C THR A 389 16.58 15.65 -7.11
N TYR A 390 15.96 16.45 -7.97
CA TYR A 390 14.51 16.64 -7.97
C TYR A 390 13.93 16.69 -9.39
N LYS A 391 12.68 16.28 -9.54
CA LYS A 391 11.93 16.28 -10.80
C LYS A 391 10.58 16.95 -10.54
N PRO A 392 10.38 18.19 -11.01
CA PRO A 392 9.07 18.82 -10.95
C PRO A 392 8.00 17.97 -11.63
N ALA A 393 6.77 18.04 -11.14
CA ALA A 393 5.63 17.38 -11.77
C ALA A 393 5.52 17.79 -13.25
N GLY A 394 5.33 16.82 -14.14
CA GLY A 394 5.28 17.03 -15.60
C GLY A 394 6.63 17.26 -16.29
N ALA A 395 7.73 17.44 -15.56
CA ALA A 395 9.06 17.52 -16.18
C ALA A 395 9.50 16.16 -16.75
N ALA A 396 10.31 16.18 -17.81
CA ALA A 396 10.86 14.95 -18.40
C ALA A 396 12.01 14.38 -17.55
N ASP A 397 12.94 15.25 -17.14
CA ASP A 397 14.20 14.85 -16.50
C ASP A 397 14.34 15.34 -15.06
N PHE A 398 15.20 14.66 -14.30
CA PHE A 398 15.65 15.14 -13.00
C PHE A 398 16.70 16.24 -13.14
N ILE A 399 16.61 17.23 -12.25
CA ILE A 399 17.60 18.28 -12.04
C ILE A 399 18.40 17.90 -10.79
N THR A 400 19.72 18.04 -10.82
CA THR A 400 20.57 17.83 -9.64
C THR A 400 21.32 19.12 -9.32
N SER A 401 21.16 19.60 -8.09
CA SER A 401 21.85 20.76 -7.55
C SER A 401 22.96 20.34 -6.59
N GLU A 402 24.13 20.95 -6.73
CA GLU A 402 25.22 20.90 -5.73
C GLU A 402 25.11 22.03 -4.69
N ASP A 403 24.21 22.99 -4.91
CA ASP A 403 23.92 24.09 -3.97
C ASP A 403 22.90 23.62 -2.93
N PHE A 404 23.31 22.63 -2.14
CA PHE A 404 22.51 22.05 -1.07
C PHE A 404 23.38 21.87 0.16
N THR A 405 22.89 22.29 1.32
CA THR A 405 23.66 22.25 2.59
C THR A 405 23.80 20.85 3.17
N GLY A 406 23.01 19.89 2.68
CA GLY A 406 22.96 18.53 3.20
C GLY A 406 21.89 18.33 4.26
N ALA A 407 21.35 17.12 4.32
CA ALA A 407 20.40 16.68 5.35
C ALA A 407 20.50 15.14 5.50
N GLU A 408 19.95 14.61 6.58
CA GLU A 408 19.81 13.15 6.77
C GLU A 408 18.44 12.62 6.32
N SER A 409 17.44 13.49 6.19
CA SER A 409 16.09 13.13 5.75
C SER A 409 15.40 14.31 5.08
N ILE A 410 14.43 14.00 4.22
CA ILE A 410 13.61 15.01 3.53
C ILE A 410 12.13 14.63 3.65
N TYR A 411 11.31 15.61 3.99
CA TYR A 411 9.89 15.42 4.28
C TYR A 411 9.03 16.27 3.35
N THR A 412 7.73 15.98 3.32
CA THR A 412 6.75 16.74 2.55
C THR A 412 5.47 16.90 3.35
N SER A 413 4.77 17.99 3.12
CA SER A 413 3.39 18.21 3.55
C SER A 413 2.75 19.15 2.55
N GLY A 414 1.68 18.72 1.90
CA GLY A 414 1.15 19.43 0.74
C GLY A 414 2.15 19.47 -0.41
N ASN A 415 2.35 20.67 -0.94
CA ASN A 415 3.24 20.94 -2.07
C ASN A 415 4.62 21.46 -1.68
N ASP A 416 4.92 21.47 -0.38
CA ASP A 416 6.18 21.96 0.15
C ASP A 416 7.03 20.81 0.69
N ILE A 417 8.34 20.96 0.56
CA ILE A 417 9.34 20.04 1.10
C ILE A 417 10.06 20.66 2.29
N TYR A 418 10.48 19.81 3.22
CA TYR A 418 11.05 20.24 4.49
C TYR A 418 12.32 19.45 4.79
N VAL A 419 13.33 20.15 5.31
CA VAL A 419 14.47 19.57 6.01
C VAL A 419 14.31 19.93 7.48
N VAL A 420 14.29 18.92 8.33
CA VAL A 420 14.11 19.06 9.78
C VAL A 420 15.28 18.39 10.47
N GLY A 421 15.88 19.06 11.44
CA GLY A 421 17.05 18.52 12.12
C GLY A 421 17.46 19.30 13.36
N LEU A 422 18.69 19.07 13.81
CA LEU A 422 19.28 19.72 14.97
C LEU A 422 20.51 20.54 14.55
N GLU A 423 20.49 21.83 14.85
CA GLU A 423 21.62 22.74 14.71
C GLU A 423 22.06 23.20 16.10
N GLY A 424 23.30 22.88 16.49
CA GLY A 424 23.76 23.10 17.87
C GLY A 424 22.93 22.36 18.93
N GLY A 425 22.33 21.22 18.55
CA GLY A 425 21.40 20.44 19.38
C GLY A 425 19.99 21.03 19.46
N ARG A 426 19.64 22.05 18.68
CA ARG A 426 18.31 22.68 18.69
C ARG A 426 17.58 22.50 17.37
N VAL A 427 16.27 22.28 17.47
CA VAL A 427 15.42 22.00 16.31
C VAL A 427 15.41 23.17 15.33
N PHE A 428 15.56 22.83 14.05
CA PHE A 428 15.37 23.73 12.93
C PHE A 428 14.44 23.10 11.88
N VAL A 429 13.76 23.96 11.12
CA VAL A 429 12.97 23.57 9.95
C VAL A 429 13.34 24.51 8.80
N ASP A 430 13.89 23.92 7.74
CA ASP A 430 14.04 24.57 6.45
C ASP A 430 12.92 24.10 5.51
N LYS A 431 12.39 25.03 4.71
CA LYS A 431 11.28 24.81 3.78
C LYS A 431 11.69 25.22 2.38
N SER A 432 11.26 24.46 1.39
CA SER A 432 11.30 24.83 -0.03
C SER A 432 9.97 24.45 -0.70
N ALA A 433 9.60 25.14 -1.78
CA ALA A 433 8.51 24.68 -2.62
C ALA A 433 8.89 23.37 -3.32
N GLY A 434 7.92 22.48 -3.52
CA GLY A 434 8.04 21.28 -4.35
C GLY A 434 8.54 21.61 -5.76
N GLY A 435 9.35 20.71 -6.32
CA GLY A 435 10.00 20.88 -7.62
C GLY A 435 11.12 21.92 -7.63
N THR A 436 11.60 22.40 -6.48
CA THR A 436 12.67 23.41 -6.40
C THR A 436 13.74 23.06 -5.35
N ASN A 437 14.82 23.85 -5.30
CA ASN A 437 15.92 23.74 -4.34
C ASN A 437 16.10 25.01 -3.48
N ASN A 438 15.02 25.78 -3.28
CA ASN A 438 15.07 27.10 -2.64
C ASN A 438 14.80 27.00 -1.14
N PHE A 439 15.63 26.25 -0.40
CA PHE A 439 15.45 26.06 1.03
C PHE A 439 15.67 27.36 1.80
N THR A 440 14.73 27.66 2.71
CA THR A 440 14.79 28.81 3.63
C THR A 440 14.45 28.37 5.04
N ARG A 441 15.16 28.91 6.03
CA ARG A 441 14.89 28.67 7.45
C ARG A 441 13.55 29.29 7.84
N VAL A 442 12.57 28.46 8.16
CA VAL A 442 11.24 28.91 8.61
C VAL A 442 11.05 28.78 10.12
N TYR A 443 11.81 27.92 10.78
CA TYR A 443 11.81 27.78 12.24
C TYR A 443 13.20 27.43 12.77
N GLN A 444 13.62 28.08 13.86
CA GLN A 444 14.83 27.75 14.60
C GLN A 444 14.56 27.96 16.09
N ALA A 445 14.72 26.92 16.90
CA ALA A 445 14.79 27.09 18.34
C ALA A 445 16.10 27.78 18.74
N THR A 446 16.02 28.96 19.36
CA THR A 446 17.17 29.76 19.78
C THR A 446 17.51 29.60 21.27
N THR A 447 16.55 29.14 22.07
CA THR A 447 16.67 28.89 23.51
C THR A 447 16.13 27.52 23.88
N GLY A 448 16.21 27.15 25.15
CA GLY A 448 15.68 25.87 25.64
C GLY A 448 16.68 24.72 25.57
N LYS A 449 16.16 23.50 25.69
CA LYS A 449 16.92 22.25 25.76
C LYS A 449 17.72 22.03 24.49
N THR A 450 18.77 21.23 24.61
CA THR A 450 19.45 20.64 23.48
C THR A 450 19.14 19.15 23.44
N PHE A 451 19.14 18.59 22.24
CA PHE A 451 18.81 17.21 21.96
C PHE A 451 20.00 16.52 21.30
N ASP A 452 20.18 15.23 21.59
CA ASP A 452 21.23 14.40 21.00
C ASP A 452 20.80 13.90 19.62
N HIS A 453 19.57 13.40 19.52
CA HIS A 453 18.95 12.91 18.30
C HIS A 453 17.42 12.91 18.42
N GLY A 454 16.75 12.53 17.34
CA GLY A 454 15.32 12.24 17.33
C GLY A 454 14.84 11.72 16.00
N VAL A 455 13.54 11.47 15.91
CA VAL A 455 12.82 11.06 14.71
C VAL A 455 11.66 12.02 14.45
N VAL A 456 11.50 12.41 13.19
CA VAL A 456 10.39 13.24 12.73
C VAL A 456 9.31 12.38 12.10
N TYR A 457 8.08 12.64 12.47
CA TYR A 457 6.88 12.17 11.80
C TYR A 457 6.03 13.35 11.38
N ILE A 458 5.59 13.39 10.12
CA ILE A 458 4.71 14.44 9.61
C ILE A 458 3.30 13.88 9.48
N ALA A 459 2.35 14.55 10.11
CA ALA A 459 0.92 14.29 9.98
C ALA A 459 0.14 15.55 10.36
N ASP A 460 -1.08 15.73 9.88
CA ASP A 460 -1.96 16.85 10.25
C ASP A 460 -1.29 18.24 10.09
N ASP A 461 -0.47 18.39 9.04
CA ASP A 461 0.37 19.57 8.74
C ASP A 461 1.31 20.00 9.87
N LYS A 462 1.65 19.03 10.74
CA LYS A 462 2.52 19.22 11.89
C LYS A 462 3.72 18.31 11.80
N ILE A 463 4.84 18.81 12.30
CA ILE A 463 6.00 18.00 12.63
C ILE A 463 5.83 17.50 14.06
N TYR A 464 5.80 16.19 14.22
CA TYR A 464 5.93 15.48 15.48
C TYR A 464 7.40 15.05 15.61
N TYR A 465 8.22 15.85 16.28
CA TYR A 465 9.65 15.57 16.47
C TYR A 465 9.86 14.90 17.83
N TYR A 466 10.04 13.58 17.81
CA TYR A 466 10.32 12.79 19.01
C TYR A 466 11.83 12.74 19.27
N LEU A 467 12.26 13.28 20.42
CA LEU A 467 13.62 13.71 20.68
C LEU A 467 14.16 13.12 21.98
N MET A 468 15.45 12.80 22.01
CA MET A 468 16.19 12.52 23.24
C MET A 468 16.99 13.75 23.67
N GLU A 469 16.79 14.22 24.90
CA GLU A 469 17.52 15.35 25.46
C GLU A 469 19.02 15.02 25.54
N ASN A 470 19.89 15.98 25.20
CA ASN A 470 21.34 15.80 25.27
C ASN A 470 21.80 15.80 26.74
N LYS A 471 21.80 14.62 27.34
CA LYS A 471 22.22 14.35 28.71
C LYS A 471 23.22 13.20 28.76
N THR A 472 23.68 12.89 29.95
CA THR A 472 24.60 11.77 30.22
C THR A 472 23.86 10.62 30.89
N GLY A 473 24.40 9.42 30.79
CA GLY A 473 23.80 8.21 31.35
C GLY A 473 23.05 7.37 30.32
N SER A 474 22.69 6.15 30.72
CA SER A 474 21.94 5.20 29.89
C SER A 474 20.43 5.30 30.04
N ALA A 475 19.94 6.16 30.93
CA ALA A 475 18.54 6.58 31.03
C ALA A 475 18.49 8.10 30.82
N GLN A 476 17.86 8.54 29.74
CA GLN A 476 17.80 9.95 29.36
C GLN A 476 16.37 10.40 29.06
N PRO A 477 16.02 11.67 29.33
CA PRO A 477 14.68 12.16 29.05
C PRO A 477 14.33 12.18 27.56
N LEU A 478 13.09 11.79 27.26
CA LEU A 478 12.50 11.86 25.92
C LEU A 478 11.42 12.95 25.88
N TYR A 479 11.35 13.70 24.79
CA TYR A 479 10.37 14.76 24.57
C TYR A 479 9.75 14.63 23.19
N LEU A 480 8.50 15.05 23.07
CA LEU A 480 7.82 15.27 21.80
C LEU A 480 7.65 16.78 21.60
N GLN A 481 8.23 17.32 20.54
CA GLN A 481 7.89 18.66 20.06
C GLN A 481 6.85 18.54 18.93
N ILE A 482 5.77 19.33 19.03
CA ILE A 482 4.76 19.48 17.98
C ILE A 482 4.97 20.87 17.39
N ILE A 483 5.34 20.92 16.11
CA ILE A 483 5.58 22.17 15.38
C ILE A 483 4.53 22.27 14.27
N ASP A 484 3.69 23.28 14.34
CA ASP A 484 2.75 23.64 13.28
C ASP A 484 3.54 24.21 12.11
N LEU A 485 3.36 23.65 10.91
CA LEU A 485 4.05 24.11 9.71
C LEU A 485 3.51 25.45 9.20
N GLY A 486 2.41 25.96 9.76
CA GLY A 486 1.76 27.19 9.33
C GLY A 486 1.21 27.06 7.91
N ILE A 487 0.84 25.84 7.48
CA ILE A 487 0.26 25.64 6.16
C ILE A 487 -1.15 26.24 6.18
N VAL A 488 -1.31 27.38 5.53
CA VAL A 488 -2.63 27.95 5.24
C VAL A 488 -3.30 26.99 4.26
N LYS A 489 -4.19 26.16 4.77
CA LYS A 489 -5.11 25.42 3.93
C LYS A 489 -6.17 26.39 3.44
N ASP A 490 -6.51 26.34 2.16
CA ASP A 490 -7.70 27.02 1.70
C ASP A 490 -8.88 26.46 2.51
N ASP A 491 -9.57 27.36 3.22
CA ASP A 491 -10.72 27.02 4.05
C ASP A 491 -11.77 26.29 3.21
N PHE A 492 -11.81 26.55 1.90
CA PHE A 492 -12.63 25.86 0.93
C PHE A 492 -11.78 25.11 -0.10
N ARG A 493 -11.80 23.76 -0.03
CA ARG A 493 -10.96 22.87 -0.84
C ARG A 493 -11.71 21.61 -1.29
N ILE A 494 -11.24 21.01 -2.39
CA ILE A 494 -11.71 19.72 -2.89
C ILE A 494 -10.54 18.85 -3.36
N THR A 495 -10.60 17.56 -3.07
CA THR A 495 -9.70 16.53 -3.58
C THR A 495 -10.51 15.49 -4.35
N LEU A 496 -10.11 15.20 -5.59
CA LEU A 496 -10.63 14.05 -6.34
C LEU A 496 -9.83 12.81 -5.93
N ASN A 497 -10.48 11.86 -5.29
CA ASN A 497 -9.89 10.64 -4.75
C ASN A 497 -10.01 9.44 -5.70
N SER A 498 -10.96 9.46 -6.62
CA SER A 498 -11.10 8.46 -7.68
C SER A 498 -11.77 9.09 -8.91
N PRO A 499 -11.33 8.78 -10.13
CA PRO A 499 -10.22 7.88 -10.45
C PRO A 499 -8.86 8.48 -10.09
N LEU A 500 -7.82 7.64 -9.99
CA LEU A 500 -6.45 8.11 -9.83
C LEU A 500 -5.83 8.45 -11.19
N ASP A 501 -4.86 9.37 -11.16
CA ASP A 501 -4.18 9.82 -12.36
C ASP A 501 -3.39 8.69 -13.05
N ASN A 502 -3.63 8.57 -14.35
CA ASN A 502 -3.16 7.57 -15.29
C ASN A 502 -3.66 6.13 -15.08
N ASN A 503 -4.72 5.93 -14.30
CA ASN A 503 -5.37 4.61 -14.21
C ASN A 503 -5.88 4.15 -15.58
N THR A 504 -5.80 2.83 -15.81
CA THR A 504 -6.34 2.19 -17.03
C THR A 504 -7.60 1.40 -16.70
N TYR A 505 -8.67 1.64 -17.45
CA TYR A 505 -9.95 0.95 -17.35
C TYR A 505 -10.30 0.34 -18.72
N LYS A 506 -11.23 -0.61 -18.75
CA LYS A 506 -11.78 -1.13 -20.02
C LYS A 506 -13.09 -0.43 -20.38
N THR A 507 -13.48 -0.45 -21.65
CA THR A 507 -14.83 -0.02 -22.05
C THR A 507 -15.89 -0.88 -21.35
N ASP A 508 -17.03 -0.28 -21.03
CA ASP A 508 -18.15 -0.91 -20.29
C ASP A 508 -17.86 -1.22 -18.81
N GLU A 509 -16.65 -0.91 -18.32
CA GLU A 509 -16.30 -0.97 -16.90
C GLU A 509 -16.87 0.23 -16.14
N GLU A 510 -17.43 0.01 -14.96
CA GLU A 510 -17.94 1.09 -14.11
C GLU A 510 -16.79 1.77 -13.34
N ILE A 511 -16.48 3.01 -13.70
CA ILE A 511 -15.47 3.85 -13.04
C ILE A 511 -16.15 4.70 -11.96
N ARG A 512 -15.75 4.51 -10.71
CA ARG A 512 -16.25 5.32 -9.59
C ARG A 512 -15.56 6.67 -9.54
N LEU A 513 -16.34 7.74 -9.61
CA LEU A 513 -15.91 9.12 -9.35
C LEU A 513 -16.16 9.42 -7.87
N PHE A 514 -15.12 9.81 -7.13
CA PHE A 514 -15.22 10.11 -5.70
C PHE A 514 -14.37 11.32 -5.34
N ALA A 515 -14.96 12.28 -4.65
CA ALA A 515 -14.25 13.46 -4.18
C ALA A 515 -14.59 13.79 -2.72
N ASN A 516 -13.62 14.35 -2.02
CA ASN A 516 -13.78 14.93 -0.68
C ASN A 516 -13.68 16.45 -0.78
N ALA A 517 -14.75 17.13 -0.40
CA ALA A 517 -14.80 18.59 -0.33
C ALA A 517 -14.94 19.04 1.13
N THR A 518 -14.25 20.11 1.50
CA THR A 518 -14.30 20.71 2.84
C THR A 518 -14.43 22.22 2.69
N ASP A 519 -15.34 22.80 3.46
CA ASP A 519 -15.43 24.24 3.68
C ASP A 519 -15.43 24.47 5.20
N GLU A 520 -14.32 24.96 5.74
CA GLU A 520 -14.13 25.18 7.18
C GLU A 520 -14.97 26.35 7.71
N ASN A 521 -15.33 27.29 6.85
CA ASN A 521 -16.14 28.47 7.18
C ASN A 521 -17.58 28.39 6.69
N GLY A 522 -17.97 27.26 6.09
CA GLY A 522 -19.23 27.13 5.39
C GLY A 522 -19.73 25.70 5.30
N SER A 523 -20.53 25.45 4.27
CA SER A 523 -21.06 24.12 3.97
C SER A 523 -21.02 23.89 2.47
N ILE A 524 -20.57 22.71 2.08
CA ILE A 524 -20.60 22.27 0.68
C ILE A 524 -22.07 22.05 0.26
N THR A 525 -22.48 22.68 -0.84
CA THR A 525 -23.83 22.52 -1.43
C THR A 525 -23.86 21.42 -2.46
N LYS A 526 -22.82 21.29 -3.27
CA LYS A 526 -22.66 20.22 -4.26
C LYS A 526 -21.21 20.03 -4.72
N VAL A 527 -20.95 18.90 -5.35
CA VAL A 527 -19.74 18.61 -6.11
C VAL A 527 -20.12 18.19 -7.52
N GLU A 528 -19.65 18.92 -8.51
CA GLU A 528 -19.74 18.57 -9.93
C GLU A 528 -18.55 17.72 -10.35
N PHE A 529 -18.77 16.72 -11.19
CA PHE A 529 -17.73 15.94 -11.85
C PHE A 529 -17.74 16.24 -13.34
N LEU A 530 -16.56 16.53 -13.88
CA LEU A 530 -16.35 16.87 -15.29
C LEU A 530 -15.54 15.76 -15.95
N ILE A 531 -15.89 15.46 -17.20
CA ILE A 531 -15.15 14.58 -18.11
C ILE A 531 -14.83 15.40 -19.35
N ASP A 532 -13.54 15.53 -19.70
CA ASP A 532 -13.04 16.37 -20.79
C ASP A 532 -13.57 17.82 -20.73
N ASN A 533 -13.61 18.38 -19.52
CA ASN A 533 -14.17 19.69 -19.19
C ASN A 533 -15.69 19.85 -19.43
N ALA A 534 -16.41 18.77 -19.75
CA ALA A 534 -17.87 18.75 -19.83
C ALA A 534 -18.47 18.18 -18.54
N LEU A 535 -19.54 18.80 -18.02
CA LEU A 535 -20.25 18.30 -16.84
C LEU A 535 -20.80 16.90 -17.11
N PHE A 536 -20.35 15.91 -16.34
CA PHE A 536 -20.88 14.55 -16.34
C PHE A 536 -22.08 14.42 -15.39
N GLY A 537 -21.93 14.96 -14.18
CA GLY A 537 -23.00 14.95 -13.18
C GLY A 537 -22.60 15.66 -11.89
N GLU A 538 -23.54 15.73 -10.95
CA GLU A 538 -23.33 16.35 -9.64
C GLU A 538 -23.78 15.45 -8.49
N ALA A 539 -23.09 15.56 -7.35
CA ALA A 539 -23.45 14.96 -6.08
C ALA A 539 -23.73 16.07 -5.05
N THR A 540 -24.91 16.04 -4.43
CA THR A 540 -25.37 17.10 -3.50
C THR A 540 -25.20 16.73 -2.02
N ALA A 541 -24.66 15.55 -1.72
CA ALA A 541 -24.43 15.09 -0.36
C ALA A 541 -23.17 14.24 -0.27
N ALA A 542 -22.44 14.37 0.84
CA ALA A 542 -21.31 13.52 1.15
C ALA A 542 -21.79 12.09 1.54
N PRO A 543 -21.04 11.03 1.18
CA PRO A 543 -19.86 11.06 0.32
C PRO A 543 -20.21 11.40 -1.13
N TYR A 544 -19.46 12.32 -1.75
CA TYR A 544 -19.72 12.81 -3.11
C TYR A 544 -19.23 11.78 -4.13
N ILE A 545 -20.17 10.96 -4.62
CA ILE A 545 -19.87 9.81 -5.49
C ILE A 545 -20.78 9.82 -6.71
N LEU A 546 -20.20 9.53 -7.87
CA LEU A 546 -20.91 9.15 -9.09
C LEU A 546 -20.23 7.92 -9.71
N ASN A 547 -20.94 7.24 -10.60
CA ASN A 547 -20.39 6.14 -11.39
C ASN A 547 -20.44 6.55 -12.86
N TRP A 548 -19.33 6.37 -13.57
CA TRP A 548 -19.18 6.66 -14.98
C TRP A 548 -18.73 5.40 -15.72
N THR A 549 -19.43 5.05 -16.80
CA THR A 549 -19.10 3.89 -17.64
C THR A 549 -18.72 4.39 -19.04
N PRO A 550 -17.43 4.41 -19.41
CA PRO A 550 -17.02 4.78 -20.75
C PRO A 550 -17.34 3.66 -21.74
N ASP A 551 -17.94 4.02 -22.87
CA ASP A 551 -18.25 3.11 -23.99
C ASP A 551 -17.17 3.11 -25.09
N THR A 552 -16.24 4.07 -25.02
CA THR A 552 -15.25 4.34 -26.05
C THR A 552 -13.84 4.39 -25.47
N ALA A 553 -12.90 3.76 -26.16
CA ALA A 553 -11.50 3.78 -25.79
C ALA A 553 -10.89 5.16 -26.10
N GLY A 554 -10.01 5.63 -25.21
CA GLY A 554 -9.41 6.94 -25.28
C GLY A 554 -8.85 7.40 -23.95
N THR A 555 -8.14 8.51 -23.95
CA THR A 555 -7.71 9.18 -22.72
C THR A 555 -8.73 10.26 -22.37
N TYR A 556 -9.25 10.23 -21.15
CA TYR A 556 -10.21 11.19 -20.62
C TYR A 556 -9.60 12.00 -19.49
N THR A 557 -10.00 13.26 -19.37
CA THR A 557 -9.63 14.12 -18.23
C THR A 557 -10.79 14.21 -17.26
N VAL A 558 -10.59 13.81 -16.01
CA VAL A 558 -11.61 13.88 -14.95
C VAL A 558 -11.25 14.98 -13.93
N GLN A 559 -12.22 15.80 -13.55
CA GLN A 559 -12.06 16.85 -12.54
C GLN A 559 -13.30 16.94 -11.66
N ALA A 560 -13.15 17.34 -10.40
CA ALA A 560 -14.28 17.68 -9.54
C ALA A 560 -14.28 19.17 -9.18
N ILE A 561 -15.47 19.78 -9.05
CA ILE A 561 -15.66 21.17 -8.63
C ILE A 561 -16.64 21.19 -7.45
N ALA A 562 -16.19 21.64 -6.29
CA ALA A 562 -17.07 21.88 -5.15
C ALA A 562 -17.71 23.27 -5.24
N TYR A 563 -18.92 23.36 -4.73
CA TYR A 563 -19.66 24.60 -4.50
C TYR A 563 -19.99 24.71 -3.01
N ASN A 564 -19.85 25.90 -2.43
CA ASN A 564 -20.32 26.15 -1.07
C ASN A 564 -21.66 26.89 -1.05
N ASN A 565 -22.13 27.24 0.15
CA ASN A 565 -23.38 27.98 0.39
C ASN A 565 -23.32 29.45 -0.06
N ASN A 566 -22.13 30.01 -0.27
CA ASN A 566 -21.93 31.33 -0.88
C ASN A 566 -21.82 31.27 -2.41
N ASN A 567 -21.98 30.07 -2.99
CA ASN A 567 -21.85 29.81 -4.42
C ASN A 567 -20.44 30.07 -4.97
N GLU A 568 -19.43 30.07 -4.09
CA GLU A 568 -18.01 30.05 -4.45
C GLU A 568 -17.66 28.65 -4.96
N THR A 569 -16.64 28.56 -5.81
CA THR A 569 -16.20 27.29 -6.39
C THR A 569 -14.71 27.05 -6.18
N VAL A 570 -14.36 25.79 -5.90
CA VAL A 570 -12.97 25.30 -5.93
C VAL A 570 -12.92 24.03 -6.78
N ALA A 571 -11.91 23.92 -7.64
CA ALA A 571 -11.70 22.77 -8.52
C ALA A 571 -10.56 21.90 -7.99
N SER A 572 -10.67 20.59 -8.16
CA SER A 572 -9.58 19.66 -7.91
C SER A 572 -8.51 19.80 -9.00
N THR A 573 -7.33 19.21 -8.76
CA THR A 573 -6.47 18.82 -9.87
C THR A 573 -7.25 17.91 -10.83
N ALA A 574 -7.02 18.09 -12.13
CA ALA A 574 -7.56 17.20 -13.14
C ALA A 574 -6.67 15.96 -13.24
N VAL A 575 -7.28 14.79 -13.41
CA VAL A 575 -6.59 13.50 -13.56
C VAL A 575 -6.88 12.93 -14.94
N ALA A 576 -5.88 12.34 -15.59
CA ALA A 576 -6.05 11.61 -16.85
C ALA A 576 -6.37 10.14 -16.55
N VAL A 577 -7.30 9.55 -17.30
CA VAL A 577 -7.58 8.10 -17.25
C VAL A 577 -7.56 7.53 -18.65
N ASN A 578 -7.04 6.32 -18.78
CA ASN A 578 -6.88 5.64 -20.05
C ASN A 578 -7.93 4.53 -20.17
N VAL A 579 -8.84 4.63 -21.12
CA VAL A 579 -9.82 3.58 -21.41
C VAL A 579 -9.34 2.80 -22.62
N VAL A 580 -9.20 1.49 -22.46
CA VAL A 580 -8.87 0.56 -23.55
C VAL A 580 -10.10 -0.24 -23.96
N LEU A 581 -10.15 -0.70 -25.20
CA LEU A 581 -11.24 -1.56 -25.65
C LEU A 581 -11.27 -2.85 -24.83
N THR A 582 -12.46 -3.24 -24.37
CA THR A 582 -12.67 -4.60 -23.86
C THR A 582 -12.48 -5.59 -25.00
N ASP A 583 -11.43 -6.40 -24.91
CA ASP A 583 -11.24 -7.53 -25.80
C ASP A 583 -12.11 -8.69 -25.35
N TYR A 584 -13.34 -8.74 -25.85
CA TYR A 584 -14.25 -9.84 -25.59
C TYR A 584 -13.78 -11.17 -26.21
N THR A 585 -12.74 -11.19 -27.06
CA THR A 585 -12.18 -12.44 -27.61
C THR A 585 -11.08 -13.04 -26.74
N ASP A 586 -10.53 -12.28 -25.80
CA ASP A 586 -9.56 -12.78 -24.84
C ASP A 586 -10.28 -13.31 -23.59
N LEU A 587 -10.50 -14.61 -23.56
CA LEU A 587 -11.06 -15.32 -22.40
C LEU A 587 -9.97 -15.81 -21.42
N THR A 588 -8.72 -15.35 -21.52
CA THR A 588 -7.66 -15.82 -20.61
C THR A 588 -7.82 -15.25 -19.18
N GLY A 589 -7.18 -15.89 -18.20
CA GLY A 589 -7.12 -15.40 -16.82
C GLY A 589 -8.32 -15.74 -15.92
N ALA A 590 -9.29 -16.51 -16.43
CA ALA A 590 -10.43 -17.01 -15.66
C ALA A 590 -10.75 -18.47 -16.03
N ILE A 591 -11.47 -19.15 -15.13
CA ILE A 591 -12.03 -20.48 -15.38
C ILE A 591 -13.50 -20.30 -15.77
N TYR A 592 -13.96 -21.04 -16.78
CA TYR A 592 -15.30 -20.95 -17.34
C TYR A 592 -16.01 -22.30 -17.37
N ARG A 593 -17.33 -22.23 -17.32
CA ARG A 593 -18.26 -23.29 -17.73
C ARG A 593 -18.87 -22.89 -19.06
N PHE A 594 -18.65 -23.70 -20.08
CA PHE A 594 -19.22 -23.46 -21.39
C PHE A 594 -20.58 -24.14 -21.51
N LYS A 595 -21.64 -23.33 -21.64
CA LYS A 595 -23.01 -23.79 -21.81
C LYS A 595 -23.45 -23.60 -23.26
N ASN A 596 -23.94 -24.64 -23.90
CA ASN A 596 -24.43 -24.51 -25.26
C ASN A 596 -25.68 -23.63 -25.32
N ALA A 597 -25.72 -22.66 -26.23
CA ALA A 597 -26.80 -21.67 -26.31
C ALA A 597 -28.14 -22.27 -26.77
N VAL A 598 -28.12 -23.40 -27.49
CA VAL A 598 -29.34 -24.06 -28.01
C VAL A 598 -29.86 -25.10 -27.02
N THR A 599 -29.01 -26.00 -26.55
CA THR A 599 -29.46 -27.11 -25.69
C THR A 599 -29.48 -26.77 -24.21
N GLY A 600 -28.75 -25.75 -23.79
CA GLY A 600 -28.57 -25.39 -22.38
C GLY A 600 -27.69 -26.34 -21.57
N LYS A 601 -27.03 -27.32 -22.21
CA LYS A 601 -26.12 -28.27 -21.55
C LYS A 601 -24.69 -27.76 -21.49
N TYR A 602 -23.94 -28.19 -20.49
CA TYR A 602 -22.55 -27.82 -20.22
C TYR A 602 -21.55 -28.77 -20.88
N LEU A 603 -20.41 -28.23 -21.29
CA LEU A 603 -19.25 -28.99 -21.74
C LEU A 603 -18.60 -29.69 -20.54
N ASP A 604 -18.42 -31.01 -20.62
CA ASP A 604 -18.04 -31.86 -19.49
C ASP A 604 -16.88 -32.79 -19.87
N SER A 605 -15.90 -32.89 -18.96
CA SER A 605 -14.66 -33.64 -19.14
C SER A 605 -14.71 -34.95 -18.38
N GLU A 606 -14.93 -36.05 -19.11
CA GLU A 606 -14.99 -37.41 -18.53
C GLU A 606 -13.88 -38.29 -19.10
N GLY A 607 -12.71 -38.28 -18.44
CA GLY A 607 -11.58 -39.08 -18.90
C GLY A 607 -11.05 -38.59 -20.25
N ALA A 608 -11.02 -39.46 -21.26
CA ALA A 608 -10.63 -39.04 -22.62
C ALA A 608 -11.79 -38.36 -23.37
N ASP A 609 -13.03 -38.60 -22.94
CA ASP A 609 -14.23 -38.17 -23.62
C ASP A 609 -14.62 -36.75 -23.20
N VAL A 610 -15.30 -36.05 -24.10
CA VAL A 610 -15.93 -34.76 -23.85
C VAL A 610 -17.41 -34.94 -24.12
N ILE A 611 -18.24 -34.73 -23.10
CA ILE A 611 -19.67 -35.02 -23.15
C ILE A 611 -20.49 -33.79 -22.78
N ALA A 612 -21.80 -33.90 -22.94
CA ALA A 612 -22.75 -32.88 -22.52
C ALA A 612 -23.33 -33.20 -21.13
N SER A 613 -23.45 -32.19 -20.28
CA SER A 613 -24.00 -32.32 -18.92
C SER A 613 -25.19 -31.40 -18.69
N ASP A 614 -26.23 -31.91 -18.04
CA ASP A 614 -27.32 -31.08 -17.53
C ASP A 614 -26.92 -30.30 -16.26
N SER A 615 -25.80 -30.69 -15.63
CA SER A 615 -25.28 -30.07 -14.41
C SER A 615 -24.26 -28.98 -14.74
N SER A 616 -24.34 -27.86 -14.02
CA SER A 616 -23.30 -26.83 -13.99
C SER A 616 -22.27 -27.05 -12.87
N GLU A 617 -22.39 -28.13 -12.08
CA GLU A 617 -21.54 -28.40 -10.91
C GLU A 617 -20.44 -29.41 -11.22
N GLY A 618 -19.25 -29.20 -10.64
CA GLY A 618 -18.09 -30.09 -10.75
C GLY A 618 -16.91 -29.48 -11.52
N ILE A 619 -15.69 -29.87 -11.13
CA ILE A 619 -14.43 -29.44 -11.77
C ILE A 619 -14.27 -29.98 -13.20
N ASP A 620 -15.05 -31.00 -13.54
CA ASP A 620 -15.18 -31.60 -14.86
C ASP A 620 -15.89 -30.68 -15.88
N LYS A 621 -16.60 -29.63 -15.43
CA LYS A 621 -17.23 -28.62 -16.31
C LYS A 621 -16.39 -27.35 -16.39
N GLU A 622 -15.23 -27.33 -15.73
CA GLU A 622 -14.39 -26.17 -15.60
C GLU A 622 -13.27 -26.21 -16.64
N TRP A 623 -13.18 -25.13 -17.41
CA TRP A 623 -12.28 -25.00 -18.53
C TRP A 623 -11.51 -23.68 -18.43
N GLU A 624 -10.20 -23.73 -18.63
CA GLU A 624 -9.34 -22.55 -18.68
C GLU A 624 -8.87 -22.30 -20.11
N ILE A 625 -9.01 -21.06 -20.56
CA ILE A 625 -8.52 -20.65 -21.88
C ILE A 625 -7.10 -20.14 -21.71
N ILE A 626 -6.15 -20.78 -22.38
CA ILE A 626 -4.71 -20.48 -22.24
C ILE A 626 -4.14 -20.09 -23.59
N LYS A 627 -3.42 -18.97 -23.65
CA LYS A 627 -2.80 -18.48 -24.88
C LYS A 627 -1.70 -19.42 -25.36
N ALA A 628 -1.71 -19.76 -26.65
CA ALA A 628 -0.72 -20.61 -27.31
C ALA A 628 -0.43 -20.03 -28.70
N GLY A 629 0.66 -19.25 -28.81
CA GLY A 629 0.93 -18.40 -29.98
C GLY A 629 -0.19 -17.36 -30.18
N ASP A 630 -0.65 -17.21 -31.42
CA ASP A 630 -1.77 -16.32 -31.80
C ASP A 630 -3.17 -16.91 -31.52
N TYR A 631 -3.23 -18.10 -30.92
CA TYR A 631 -4.47 -18.87 -30.69
C TYR A 631 -4.56 -19.29 -29.22
N TYR A 632 -5.56 -20.12 -28.89
CA TYR A 632 -5.82 -20.56 -27.52
C TYR A 632 -5.91 -22.08 -27.42
N ASN A 633 -5.50 -22.64 -26.29
CA ASN A 633 -5.91 -23.97 -25.86
C ASN A 633 -7.11 -23.84 -24.90
N ILE A 634 -7.97 -24.85 -24.90
CA ILE A 634 -9.07 -24.98 -23.93
C ILE A 634 -8.69 -26.14 -23.01
N GLU A 635 -8.24 -25.85 -21.79
CA GLU A 635 -7.71 -26.83 -20.84
C GLU A 635 -8.78 -27.24 -19.82
N SER A 636 -9.01 -28.54 -19.66
CA SER A 636 -9.87 -29.07 -18.59
C SER A 636 -9.19 -28.85 -17.23
N LYS A 637 -9.96 -28.48 -16.20
CA LYS A 637 -9.42 -28.40 -14.82
C LYS A 637 -9.37 -29.76 -14.11
N THR A 638 -9.78 -30.84 -14.77
CA THR A 638 -9.58 -32.20 -14.26
C THR A 638 -8.09 -32.62 -14.42
N SER A 639 -7.76 -33.88 -14.14
CA SER A 639 -6.43 -34.44 -14.43
C SER A 639 -6.14 -34.65 -15.92
N ARG A 640 -7.03 -34.16 -16.79
CA ARG A 640 -6.94 -34.25 -18.25
C ARG A 640 -6.57 -32.89 -18.82
N GLY A 641 -5.85 -32.92 -19.93
CA GLY A 641 -5.22 -31.74 -20.50
C GLY A 641 -6.14 -30.95 -21.44
N ILE A 642 -5.57 -30.50 -22.56
CA ILE A 642 -6.25 -29.61 -23.51
C ILE A 642 -7.20 -30.34 -24.46
N LEU A 643 -8.24 -29.65 -24.91
CA LEU A 643 -9.17 -30.11 -25.94
C LEU A 643 -8.51 -30.22 -27.32
N ARG A 644 -8.88 -31.27 -28.04
CA ARG A 644 -8.43 -31.55 -29.40
C ARG A 644 -9.60 -31.84 -30.32
N ALA A 645 -9.61 -31.23 -31.50
CA ALA A 645 -10.48 -31.61 -32.61
C ALA A 645 -9.82 -32.72 -33.44
N ALA A 646 -10.16 -33.97 -33.16
CA ALA A 646 -9.52 -35.12 -33.79
C ALA A 646 -9.96 -35.29 -35.26
N ALA A 647 -9.03 -35.70 -36.11
CA ALA A 647 -9.32 -35.99 -37.51
C ALA A 647 -9.78 -37.44 -37.75
N SER A 648 -9.61 -38.32 -36.77
CA SER A 648 -10.00 -39.73 -36.82
C SER A 648 -10.25 -40.25 -35.40
N PRO A 649 -11.45 -40.74 -35.07
CA PRO A 649 -12.67 -40.68 -35.88
C PRO A 649 -13.05 -39.25 -36.30
N GLU A 650 -13.65 -39.09 -37.48
CA GLU A 650 -14.07 -37.77 -37.96
C GLU A 650 -15.19 -37.21 -37.06
N GLY A 651 -15.12 -35.92 -36.73
CA GLY A 651 -16.08 -35.23 -35.87
C GLY A 651 -15.73 -35.22 -34.38
N GLU A 652 -14.77 -36.03 -33.91
CA GLU A 652 -14.56 -36.23 -32.47
C GLU A 652 -13.84 -35.05 -31.78
N ILE A 653 -14.33 -34.68 -30.59
CA ILE A 653 -13.68 -33.76 -29.64
C ILE A 653 -13.24 -34.58 -28.42
N ILE A 654 -11.95 -34.53 -28.09
CA ILE A 654 -11.39 -35.31 -26.97
C ILE A 654 -10.57 -34.47 -26.01
N ASN A 655 -10.50 -34.94 -24.77
CA ASN A 655 -9.53 -34.50 -23.78
C ASN A 655 -8.19 -35.20 -24.02
N THR A 656 -7.11 -34.43 -24.16
CA THR A 656 -5.76 -35.00 -24.32
C THR A 656 -5.06 -35.22 -22.97
N ILE A 657 -3.85 -35.79 -23.00
CA ILE A 657 -2.94 -35.84 -21.85
C ILE A 657 -1.91 -34.68 -21.87
N PHE A 658 -2.03 -33.77 -22.84
CA PHE A 658 -1.08 -32.68 -23.02
C PHE A 658 -1.55 -31.44 -22.26
N THR A 659 -0.63 -30.77 -21.59
CA THR A 659 -0.90 -29.51 -20.89
C THR A 659 -0.70 -28.32 -21.83
N ALA A 660 -1.39 -27.22 -21.55
CA ALA A 660 -1.14 -25.95 -22.22
C ALA A 660 0.19 -25.30 -21.75
N PRO A 661 0.79 -24.38 -22.53
CA PRO A 661 0.43 -24.02 -23.90
C PRO A 661 0.97 -25.03 -24.93
N ARG A 662 0.22 -25.23 -26.02
CA ARG A 662 0.56 -26.15 -27.11
C ARG A 662 0.13 -25.61 -28.47
N GLU A 663 1.03 -25.68 -29.45
CA GLU A 663 0.83 -25.07 -30.77
C GLU A 663 0.48 -26.04 -31.91
N ASP A 664 0.05 -27.25 -31.57
CA ASP A 664 -0.46 -28.20 -32.57
C ASP A 664 -1.80 -27.69 -33.12
N SER A 665 -1.95 -27.66 -34.46
CA SER A 665 -3.11 -27.02 -35.10
C SER A 665 -4.47 -27.59 -34.69
N ASP A 666 -4.50 -28.87 -34.33
CA ASP A 666 -5.70 -29.59 -33.90
C ASP A 666 -6.05 -29.40 -32.41
N LYS A 667 -5.25 -28.63 -31.67
CA LYS A 667 -5.45 -28.28 -30.24
C LYS A 667 -5.53 -26.76 -30.01
N GLN A 668 -5.41 -25.98 -31.10
CA GLN A 668 -5.48 -24.54 -31.08
C GLN A 668 -6.83 -24.05 -31.59
N TRP A 669 -7.40 -23.12 -30.85
CA TRP A 669 -8.73 -22.56 -31.05
C TRP A 669 -8.64 -21.04 -31.21
N THR A 670 -9.43 -20.52 -32.12
CA THR A 670 -9.80 -19.12 -32.25
C THR A 670 -11.06 -18.91 -31.44
N VAL A 671 -11.04 -17.94 -30.53
CA VAL A 671 -12.24 -17.51 -29.79
C VAL A 671 -12.90 -16.40 -30.60
N ILE A 672 -14.18 -16.59 -30.93
CA ILE A 672 -14.98 -15.62 -31.67
C ILE A 672 -16.09 -15.15 -30.74
N TYR A 673 -16.14 -13.86 -30.46
CA TYR A 673 -17.22 -13.22 -29.71
C TYR A 673 -18.30 -12.72 -30.67
N GLU A 674 -19.55 -13.02 -30.37
CA GLU A 674 -20.72 -12.65 -31.17
C GLU A 674 -21.48 -11.50 -30.49
N SER A 675 -22.17 -10.66 -31.27
CA SER A 675 -22.90 -9.49 -30.74
C SER A 675 -24.04 -9.84 -29.77
N ASP A 676 -24.48 -11.10 -29.75
CA ASP A 676 -25.50 -11.60 -28.82
C ASP A 676 -24.92 -12.08 -27.47
N GLY A 677 -23.62 -11.87 -27.23
CA GLY A 677 -22.92 -12.25 -26.01
C GLY A 677 -22.44 -13.70 -25.99
N THR A 678 -22.59 -14.44 -27.09
CA THR A 678 -22.14 -15.83 -27.20
C THR A 678 -20.75 -15.94 -27.82
N TYR A 679 -20.16 -17.13 -27.67
CA TYR A 679 -18.82 -17.47 -28.14
C TYR A 679 -18.86 -18.65 -29.09
N ARG A 680 -17.94 -18.65 -30.07
CA ARG A 680 -17.63 -19.84 -30.87
C ARG A 680 -16.15 -20.16 -30.76
N PHE A 681 -15.84 -21.44 -30.70
CA PHE A 681 -14.47 -21.95 -30.69
C PHE A 681 -14.19 -22.64 -32.01
N LYS A 682 -13.31 -22.04 -32.81
CA LYS A 682 -12.95 -22.53 -34.16
C LYS A 682 -11.52 -23.02 -34.18
N THR A 683 -11.24 -24.20 -34.72
CA THR A 683 -9.86 -24.69 -34.86
C THR A 683 -9.02 -23.74 -35.70
N LYS A 684 -7.71 -23.69 -35.42
CA LYS A 684 -6.73 -22.89 -36.17
C LYS A 684 -6.78 -23.17 -37.69
N THR A 685 -6.99 -24.42 -38.08
CA THR A 685 -7.10 -24.83 -39.48
C THR A 685 -8.39 -25.60 -39.75
N GLY A 686 -8.91 -25.50 -40.97
CA GLY A 686 -10.02 -26.34 -41.45
C GLY A 686 -11.44 -25.90 -41.06
N ASP A 687 -11.62 -24.71 -40.49
CA ASP A 687 -12.91 -24.10 -40.11
C ASP A 687 -13.84 -25.04 -39.32
N ARG A 688 -13.29 -25.79 -38.36
CA ARG A 688 -14.05 -26.72 -37.53
C ARG A 688 -14.43 -26.04 -36.22
N PHE A 689 -15.71 -26.00 -35.90
CA PHE A 689 -16.23 -25.36 -34.70
C PHE A 689 -16.67 -26.40 -33.66
N LEU A 690 -16.40 -26.13 -32.38
CA LEU A 690 -16.96 -26.90 -31.28
C LEU A 690 -18.49 -26.82 -31.28
N VAL A 691 -19.17 -27.96 -31.37
CA VAL A 691 -20.62 -28.05 -31.50
C VAL A 691 -21.19 -29.05 -30.49
N HIS A 692 -22.37 -28.75 -29.98
CA HIS A 692 -23.19 -29.73 -29.27
C HIS A 692 -24.38 -30.11 -30.15
N GLN A 693 -24.42 -31.38 -30.57
CA GLN A 693 -25.43 -31.92 -31.46
C GLN A 693 -26.75 -32.21 -30.72
N THR A 694 -27.86 -32.35 -31.46
CA THR A 694 -29.18 -32.65 -30.88
C THR A 694 -29.30 -34.08 -30.35
N ASN A 695 -28.35 -34.96 -30.68
CA ASN A 695 -28.25 -36.32 -30.16
C ASN A 695 -27.30 -36.41 -28.93
N ASP A 696 -27.04 -35.28 -28.27
CA ASP A 696 -26.17 -35.12 -27.10
C ASP A 696 -24.67 -35.39 -27.32
N LEU A 697 -24.21 -35.47 -28.58
CA LEU A 697 -22.77 -35.59 -28.88
C LEU A 697 -22.07 -34.24 -28.90
N ILE A 698 -20.86 -34.19 -28.32
CA ILE A 698 -19.92 -33.07 -28.46
C ILE A 698 -18.93 -33.41 -29.58
N GLU A 699 -18.98 -32.62 -30.64
CA GLU A 699 -18.22 -32.88 -31.86
C GLU A 699 -17.66 -31.56 -32.41
N TRP A 700 -16.90 -31.64 -33.49
CA TRP A 700 -16.64 -30.49 -34.34
C TRP A 700 -17.46 -30.54 -35.63
N SER A 701 -17.86 -29.37 -36.13
CA SER A 701 -18.58 -29.23 -37.41
C SER A 701 -17.99 -28.09 -38.23
N THR A 702 -18.00 -28.22 -39.55
CA THR A 702 -17.68 -27.12 -40.48
C THR A 702 -18.87 -26.20 -40.76
N THR A 703 -20.06 -26.56 -40.28
CA THR A 703 -21.27 -25.75 -40.41
C THR A 703 -21.41 -24.83 -39.20
N GLN A 704 -21.47 -23.52 -39.45
CA GLN A 704 -21.69 -22.50 -38.43
C GLN A 704 -23.20 -22.24 -38.26
N ASP A 705 -23.82 -22.89 -37.29
CA ASP A 705 -25.22 -22.64 -36.87
C ASP A 705 -25.32 -22.32 -35.37
N ASP A 706 -26.51 -22.11 -34.80
CA ASP A 706 -26.64 -21.72 -33.39
C ASP A 706 -26.13 -22.78 -32.39
N ARG A 707 -26.03 -24.06 -32.77
CA ARG A 707 -25.51 -25.14 -31.89
C ARG A 707 -24.01 -25.03 -31.65
N THR A 708 -23.35 -24.18 -32.42
CA THR A 708 -21.93 -23.84 -32.31
C THR A 708 -21.69 -22.65 -31.36
N LYS A 709 -22.76 -22.02 -30.87
CA LYS A 709 -22.70 -20.92 -29.90
C LYS A 709 -22.65 -21.45 -28.47
N TRP A 710 -21.75 -20.90 -27.68
CA TRP A 710 -21.50 -21.23 -26.28
C TRP A 710 -21.58 -19.97 -25.43
N ILE A 711 -22.23 -20.06 -24.28
CA ILE A 711 -22.22 -19.05 -23.23
C ILE A 711 -21.04 -19.40 -22.31
N ALA A 712 -20.12 -18.46 -22.14
CA ALA A 712 -18.99 -18.60 -21.23
C ALA A 712 -19.38 -18.10 -19.84
N GLU A 713 -19.68 -19.00 -18.90
CA GLU A 713 -20.03 -18.65 -17.53
C GLU A 713 -18.76 -18.75 -16.65
N SER A 714 -18.16 -17.61 -16.27
CA SER A 714 -16.98 -17.62 -15.41
C SER A 714 -17.30 -18.26 -14.04
N THR A 715 -16.51 -19.25 -13.64
CA THR A 715 -16.55 -19.88 -12.30
C THR A 715 -15.62 -19.20 -11.32
N THR A 716 -14.69 -18.39 -11.85
CA THR A 716 -14.03 -17.36 -11.07
C THR A 716 -15.16 -16.48 -10.55
N THR A 717 -15.46 -16.58 -9.25
CA THR A 717 -16.23 -15.53 -8.59
C THR A 717 -15.56 -14.23 -9.01
N LEU A 718 -16.30 -13.27 -9.56
CA LEU A 718 -15.79 -11.91 -9.64
C LEU A 718 -15.18 -11.63 -8.27
N SER A 719 -13.84 -11.57 -8.19
CA SER A 719 -13.22 -10.74 -7.19
C SER A 719 -13.63 -9.35 -7.63
N THR A 720 -14.80 -8.92 -7.18
CA THR A 720 -15.01 -7.50 -7.04
C THR A 720 -13.84 -7.07 -6.19
N GLU A 721 -12.99 -6.18 -6.71
CA GLU A 721 -12.28 -5.24 -5.86
C GLU A 721 -13.22 -4.89 -4.72
N ASN A 722 -12.76 -5.14 -3.48
CA ASN A 722 -13.55 -5.04 -2.26
C ASN A 722 -14.81 -4.18 -2.46
N ILE A 723 -15.98 -4.80 -2.69
CA ILE A 723 -17.21 -4.06 -2.47
C ILE A 723 -17.12 -3.71 -1.01
N VAL A 724 -16.81 -2.44 -0.74
CA VAL A 724 -17.01 -1.81 0.54
C VAL A 724 -18.51 -1.95 0.78
N ILE A 725 -18.89 -3.01 1.49
CA ILE A 725 -20.24 -3.19 2.00
C ILE A 725 -20.39 -2.12 3.08
N ASN A 726 -20.74 -0.91 2.67
CA ASN A 726 -21.05 0.19 3.58
C ASN A 726 -22.50 -0.05 4.08
N PRO A 727 -22.72 -0.50 5.33
CA PRO A 727 -24.02 -0.95 5.78
C PRO A 727 -24.82 0.22 6.36
N ILE A 728 -25.02 1.29 5.60
CA ILE A 728 -25.83 2.43 6.05
C ILE A 728 -27.31 2.21 5.68
N GLY A 729 -27.86 1.04 6.01
CA GLY A 729 -29.30 0.81 5.74
C GLY A 729 -29.86 -0.57 6.11
N ILE A 730 -29.04 -1.62 6.19
CA ILE A 730 -29.46 -2.95 6.63
C ILE A 730 -28.53 -3.43 7.75
N LYS A 731 -29.11 -3.78 8.90
CA LYS A 731 -28.40 -4.50 9.98
C LYS A 731 -28.99 -5.89 10.13
N VAL A 732 -28.15 -6.91 10.24
CA VAL A 732 -28.57 -8.31 10.36
C VAL A 732 -28.00 -8.89 11.64
N TYR A 733 -28.85 -9.26 12.59
CA TYR A 733 -28.39 -9.73 13.89
C TYR A 733 -29.34 -10.74 14.55
N PRO A 734 -28.80 -11.72 15.31
CA PRO A 734 -27.38 -12.07 15.36
C PRO A 734 -26.89 -12.59 14.00
N ASN A 735 -25.63 -12.36 13.69
CA ASN A 735 -24.99 -12.83 12.47
C ASN A 735 -23.49 -13.06 12.74
N PRO A 736 -23.03 -14.32 12.87
CA PRO A 736 -23.73 -15.56 12.54
C PRO A 736 -24.93 -15.90 13.45
N THR A 737 -25.88 -16.69 12.94
CA THR A 737 -27.04 -17.22 13.68
C THR A 737 -27.22 -18.72 13.48
N LYS A 738 -28.09 -19.36 14.26
CA LYS A 738 -28.52 -20.77 14.10
C LYS A 738 -30.03 -20.86 13.91
N ASP A 739 -30.79 -20.37 14.89
CA ASP A 739 -32.23 -20.61 14.99
C ASP A 739 -33.11 -19.43 14.53
N SER A 740 -32.64 -18.18 14.63
CA SER A 740 -33.39 -17.01 14.15
C SER A 740 -32.52 -15.76 13.98
N PHE A 741 -32.89 -14.87 13.07
CA PHE A 741 -32.20 -13.58 12.86
C PHE A 741 -33.19 -12.47 12.58
N THR A 742 -32.75 -11.24 12.82
CA THR A 742 -33.50 -10.02 12.52
C THR A 742 -32.80 -9.26 11.40
N ILE A 743 -33.57 -8.84 10.41
CA ILE A 743 -33.17 -7.85 9.41
C ILE A 743 -33.79 -6.53 9.83
N ASP A 744 -32.96 -5.58 10.26
CA ASP A 744 -33.34 -4.21 10.59
C ASP A 744 -33.09 -3.32 9.37
N ILE A 745 -34.17 -2.75 8.85
CA ILE A 745 -34.23 -1.84 7.69
C ILE A 745 -34.82 -0.49 8.10
N SER A 746 -34.64 -0.08 9.36
CA SER A 746 -35.22 1.15 9.94
C SER A 746 -34.91 2.42 9.15
N GLU A 747 -33.79 2.44 8.43
CA GLU A 747 -33.31 3.56 7.62
C GLU A 747 -33.84 3.53 6.16
N ILE A 748 -34.43 2.41 5.72
CA ILE A 748 -34.97 2.23 4.36
C ILE A 748 -36.49 2.40 4.32
N GLY A 749 -37.20 2.01 5.39
CA GLY A 749 -38.67 2.07 5.44
C GLY A 749 -39.34 0.90 4.71
N LYS A 750 -40.25 1.19 3.77
CA LYS A 750 -40.94 0.14 3.00
C LYS A 750 -40.02 -0.42 1.92
N ALA A 751 -39.88 -1.74 1.87
CA ALA A 751 -38.90 -2.40 1.01
C ALA A 751 -39.28 -3.83 0.61
N ASN A 752 -38.67 -4.30 -0.47
CA ASN A 752 -38.64 -5.69 -0.91
C ASN A 752 -37.36 -6.35 -0.41
N VAL A 753 -37.47 -7.31 0.50
CA VAL A 753 -36.35 -8.09 1.03
C VAL A 753 -36.31 -9.45 0.35
N THR A 754 -35.15 -9.83 -0.18
CA THR A 754 -34.90 -11.15 -0.78
C THR A 754 -33.62 -11.74 -0.19
N ILE A 755 -33.62 -13.02 0.18
CA ILE A 755 -32.43 -13.73 0.65
C ILE A 755 -32.11 -14.83 -0.36
N TYR A 756 -30.87 -14.83 -0.83
CA TYR A 756 -30.33 -15.80 -1.76
C TYR A 756 -29.33 -16.71 -1.05
N ASN A 757 -29.26 -17.98 -1.44
CA ASN A 757 -28.06 -18.78 -1.15
C ASN A 757 -26.90 -18.33 -2.06
N LEU A 758 -25.70 -18.88 -1.86
CA LEU A 758 -24.52 -18.54 -2.68
C LEU A 758 -24.67 -18.88 -4.18
N LEU A 759 -25.62 -19.75 -4.53
CA LEU A 759 -25.93 -20.11 -5.93
C LEU A 759 -26.98 -19.16 -6.55
N GLY A 760 -27.34 -18.06 -5.88
CA GLY A 760 -28.35 -17.11 -6.36
C GLY A 760 -29.80 -17.60 -6.25
N LYS A 761 -30.04 -18.79 -5.70
CA LYS A 761 -31.40 -19.31 -5.47
C LYS A 761 -32.06 -18.52 -4.36
N THR A 762 -33.24 -17.98 -4.62
CA THR A 762 -34.04 -17.28 -3.61
C THR A 762 -34.55 -18.28 -2.56
N ILE A 763 -34.19 -18.04 -1.29
CA ILE A 763 -34.59 -18.84 -0.12
C ILE A 763 -35.71 -18.13 0.66
N TYR A 764 -35.72 -16.80 0.64
CA TYR A 764 -36.74 -15.99 1.29
C TYR A 764 -37.04 -14.74 0.47
N LYS A 765 -38.31 -14.33 0.41
CA LYS A 765 -38.72 -13.07 -0.23
C LYS A 765 -39.92 -12.48 0.51
N LYS A 766 -39.86 -11.19 0.85
CA LYS A 766 -40.95 -10.47 1.52
C LYS A 766 -40.95 -8.98 1.20
N THR A 767 -42.10 -8.45 0.83
CA THR A 767 -42.35 -7.01 0.85
C THR A 767 -42.83 -6.61 2.25
N THR A 768 -42.24 -5.57 2.84
CA THR A 768 -42.60 -5.14 4.20
C THR A 768 -42.59 -3.62 4.31
N ALA A 769 -43.48 -3.07 5.14
CA ALA A 769 -43.39 -1.69 5.65
C ALA A 769 -42.83 -1.64 7.08
N SER A 770 -42.65 -2.81 7.72
CA SER A 770 -42.08 -2.93 9.07
C SER A 770 -40.58 -2.69 9.03
N LYS A 771 -40.11 -1.83 9.95
CA LYS A 771 -38.69 -1.47 10.11
C LYS A 771 -37.79 -2.65 10.50
N ARG A 772 -38.36 -3.73 11.05
CA ARG A 772 -37.64 -4.95 11.44
C ARG A 772 -38.40 -6.18 10.97
N ILE A 773 -37.65 -7.17 10.50
CA ILE A 773 -38.17 -8.47 10.10
C ILE A 773 -37.43 -9.53 10.91
N GLN A 774 -38.12 -10.19 11.84
CA GLN A 774 -37.60 -11.37 12.50
C GLN A 774 -37.94 -12.61 11.67
N ILE A 775 -36.93 -13.44 11.41
CA ILE A 775 -37.03 -14.68 10.65
C ILE A 775 -36.57 -15.82 11.55
N VAL A 776 -37.46 -16.79 11.78
CA VAL A 776 -37.14 -18.03 12.50
C VAL A 776 -36.75 -19.10 11.48
N ASN A 777 -35.58 -19.69 11.68
CA ASN A 777 -35.02 -20.73 10.84
C ASN A 777 -35.61 -22.10 11.21
N ASN A 778 -36.84 -22.39 10.77
CA ASN A 778 -37.49 -23.70 10.94
C ASN A 778 -36.98 -24.74 9.91
N GLY A 779 -35.66 -24.78 9.68
CA GLY A 779 -35.02 -25.64 8.67
C GLY A 779 -35.04 -25.07 7.24
N SER A 780 -35.52 -23.85 7.04
CA SER A 780 -35.55 -23.18 5.72
C SER A 780 -34.17 -22.71 5.26
N PHE A 781 -33.24 -22.48 6.20
CA PHE A 781 -31.86 -22.13 5.91
C PHE A 781 -30.94 -23.23 6.47
N LYS A 782 -30.21 -23.91 5.59
CA LYS A 782 -29.12 -24.83 5.96
C LYS A 782 -27.89 -24.03 6.42
N ALA A 783 -26.98 -24.66 7.17
CA ALA A 783 -25.70 -24.05 7.51
C ALA A 783 -24.97 -23.58 6.24
N GLY A 784 -24.47 -22.34 6.25
CA GLY A 784 -23.89 -21.71 5.07
C GLY A 784 -24.04 -20.18 5.05
N ILE A 785 -23.55 -19.57 3.98
CA ILE A 785 -23.61 -18.12 3.76
C ILE A 785 -24.77 -17.80 2.80
N TYR A 786 -25.46 -16.70 3.06
CA TYR A 786 -26.57 -16.19 2.28
C TYR A 786 -26.38 -14.69 2.03
N ILE A 787 -26.98 -14.19 0.94
CA ILE A 787 -26.97 -12.77 0.58
C ILE A 787 -28.39 -12.22 0.79
N ILE A 788 -28.52 -11.18 1.59
CA ILE A 788 -29.75 -10.42 1.78
C ILE A 788 -29.70 -9.21 0.86
N LYS A 789 -30.66 -9.09 -0.06
CA LYS A 789 -30.90 -7.92 -0.90
C LYS A 789 -32.17 -7.21 -0.43
N VAL A 790 -32.09 -5.91 -0.22
CA VAL A 790 -33.23 -5.05 0.11
C VAL A 790 -33.36 -3.97 -0.94
N ILE A 791 -34.53 -3.85 -1.56
CA ILE A 791 -34.84 -2.79 -2.53
C ILE A 791 -35.88 -1.87 -1.90
N GLY A 792 -35.48 -0.63 -1.61
CA GLY A 792 -36.38 0.39 -1.06
C GLY A 792 -37.38 0.91 -2.10
N GLU A 793 -38.41 1.64 -1.67
CA GLU A 793 -39.38 2.27 -2.60
C GLU A 793 -38.74 3.23 -3.62
N ASN A 794 -37.60 3.83 -3.27
CA ASN A 794 -36.78 4.65 -4.16
C ASN A 794 -35.95 3.85 -5.19
N GLN A 795 -36.19 2.54 -5.33
CA GLN A 795 -35.45 1.60 -6.19
C GLN A 795 -33.95 1.45 -5.85
N LYS A 796 -33.48 2.04 -4.75
CA LYS A 796 -32.10 1.84 -4.28
C LYS A 796 -31.95 0.43 -3.70
N SER A 797 -30.90 -0.26 -4.13
CA SER A 797 -30.57 -1.62 -3.68
C SER A 797 -29.53 -1.58 -2.57
N TYR A 798 -29.74 -2.41 -1.54
CA TYR A 798 -28.85 -2.58 -0.41
C TYR A 798 -28.58 -4.08 -0.24
N ASN A 799 -27.34 -4.46 0.09
CA ASN A 799 -26.97 -5.86 0.26
C ASN A 799 -26.30 -6.09 1.62
N SER A 800 -26.54 -7.25 2.23
CA SER A 800 -25.92 -7.67 3.48
C SER A 800 -25.65 -9.19 3.49
N LYS A 801 -24.62 -9.63 4.20
CA LYS A 801 -24.29 -11.05 4.37
C LYS A 801 -25.07 -11.63 5.55
N LEU A 802 -25.53 -12.88 5.43
CA LEU A 802 -26.07 -13.68 6.54
C LEU A 802 -25.31 -15.01 6.64
N VAL A 803 -24.89 -15.39 7.84
CA VAL A 803 -24.21 -16.66 8.12
C VAL A 803 -25.11 -17.51 9.03
N ILE A 804 -25.49 -18.69 8.55
CA ILE A 804 -26.21 -19.71 9.32
C ILE A 804 -25.22 -20.78 9.75
N LYS A 805 -25.18 -21.09 11.05
CA LYS A 805 -24.33 -22.14 11.66
C LYS A 805 -25.00 -23.50 11.69
#